data_AF-A0A7C0UYF5-F1
#
_entry.id   AF-A0A7C0UYF5-F1
#
_cell.length_a   1.000
_cell.length_b   1.000
_cell.length_c   1.000
_cell.angle_alpha   90.00
_cell.angle_beta   90.00
_cell.angle_gamma   90.00
#
_symmetry.space_group_name_H-M   'P 1'
#
loop_
_entity.id
_entity.type
_entity.pdbx_description
1 polymer ?
#
loop_
_entity_poly.entity_id
_entity_poly.type
_entity_poly.pdbx_seq_one_letter_code
_entity_poly.pdbx_strand_id
1 'polypeptide(L)'
;MDVYSIINSIKPEELPSPPPVNDHAGLVVFTALKGYPELAADHLLNPQIKGKLVEVLGSITRQLNLEFVKSSNYVDEKERIKIRALAYNVLIEIALNLLGLERVWAGFSDDESEKALKIIKETVKSWEELERAKYEKPVIAHAVVKTKIKDMRKVLSSKPKREGMVAAIGQDVERKISENTPIEDFIEAMRVEIKNNIYYIMSKEGICRFGNDYAIGLRWLRRLGYVQVSTNPVLAAVAYDDDPDLWEKFKEYLRKHPELLENPDAKADELAMAATMVALWPNMEVFRPVAYLKNFTDGMISYQLNPNVADSVKGSLEDALKIYSATQEYFSKYDEYLLWGWPTYIERGRPNIVFKVAGSSPAAIDITRELETLGIGTNNTVTFTVAQEASLILAKMEGMAKAAKRGIRTTKVYETNMGGRLEDHLREVVAANYIRKALEKVDNKIRALANLAEKLGITVESLEGEWRGASGWGYDIVARTLEEKINLLASRQYIRPLNKEVFAEFLAEIGLFEAKDKALRELERKEKIIGYAGTLVAQRVWWIFFSPENRNKWIAYLVSRYNLDPEKAEEILNNIDVLPASKRKPSDTYLTLARNNMTNTEFPDHQLNVVKMSQEPGFKLSNYEDAIAIKHDPEILRELLKMEDFRKAYELTEDLARILSEVGIEVKDMGTNGLKPDEWATFGSTVKTMTGFTEGYNKFREKVVDVAKEVAKEIVKKAVSVS
;
A
#
# COMPACT_ATOMS: atom_id res chain seq x y z
N MET A 1 -4.15 -8.16 38.97
CA MET A 1 -4.99 -7.59 37.91
C MET A 1 -4.10 -7.41 36.67
N ASP A 2 -4.45 -7.94 35.51
CA ASP A 2 -3.62 -7.80 34.31
C ASP A 2 -3.81 -6.41 33.68
N VAL A 3 -2.86 -5.51 33.94
CA VAL A 3 -2.85 -4.13 33.42
C VAL A 3 -2.92 -4.12 31.90
N TYR A 4 -2.25 -5.05 31.24
CA TYR A 4 -2.24 -5.13 29.78
C TYR A 4 -3.63 -5.45 29.21
N SER A 5 -4.34 -6.43 29.78
CA SER A 5 -5.73 -6.72 29.39
C SER A 5 -6.67 -5.54 29.58
N ILE A 6 -6.51 -4.76 30.66
CA ILE A 6 -7.32 -3.56 30.90
C ILE A 6 -7.09 -2.54 29.79
N ILE A 7 -5.82 -2.24 29.46
CA ILE A 7 -5.47 -1.27 28.42
C ILE A 7 -6.07 -1.67 27.07
N ASN A 8 -5.99 -2.95 26.69
CA ASN A 8 -6.56 -3.42 25.42
C ASN A 8 -8.10 -3.43 25.41
N SER A 9 -8.76 -3.33 26.58
CA SER A 9 -10.22 -3.24 26.66
C SER A 9 -10.75 -1.81 26.64
N ILE A 10 -9.87 -0.79 26.62
CA ILE A 10 -10.28 0.63 26.57
C ILE A 10 -10.96 0.87 25.22
N LYS A 11 -12.26 1.16 25.26
CA LYS A 11 -13.01 1.59 24.08
C LYS A 11 -13.02 3.11 23.99
N PRO A 12 -12.80 3.69 22.80
CA PRO A 12 -13.02 5.12 22.59
C PRO A 12 -14.47 5.52 22.88
N GLU A 13 -14.64 6.69 23.45
CA GLU A 13 -15.94 7.31 23.74
C GLU A 13 -16.41 8.17 22.56
N GLU A 14 -17.71 8.38 22.39
CA GLU A 14 -18.19 9.26 21.31
C GLU A 14 -17.68 10.70 21.50
N LEU A 15 -17.16 11.27 20.41
CA LEU A 15 -16.67 12.64 20.36
C LEU A 15 -17.82 13.60 20.02
N PRO A 16 -18.10 14.63 20.84
CA PRO A 16 -19.14 15.62 20.55
C PRO A 16 -18.77 16.55 19.38
N SER A 17 -19.77 17.05 18.67
CA SER A 17 -19.60 18.05 17.61
C SER A 17 -20.33 19.36 18.00
N PRO A 18 -19.65 20.52 18.06
CA PRO A 18 -18.20 20.72 17.89
C PRO A 18 -17.37 20.31 19.14
N PRO A 19 -16.03 20.24 19.04
CA PRO A 19 -15.17 19.96 20.20
C PRO A 19 -15.39 20.96 21.37
N PRO A 20 -15.51 20.49 22.63
CA PRO A 20 -15.95 21.32 23.76
C PRO A 20 -14.76 21.99 24.47
N VAL A 21 -13.85 22.59 23.70
CA VAL A 21 -12.56 23.11 24.16
C VAL A 21 -12.22 24.44 23.49
N ASN A 22 -11.34 25.22 24.13
CA ASN A 22 -11.01 26.58 23.68
C ASN A 22 -9.56 26.75 23.23
N ASP A 23 -8.69 25.75 23.43
CA ASP A 23 -7.28 25.81 23.08
C ASP A 23 -6.72 24.45 22.63
N HIS A 24 -5.57 24.46 21.97
CA HIS A 24 -4.92 23.26 21.44
C HIS A 24 -4.57 22.25 22.53
N ALA A 25 -4.14 22.71 23.71
CA ALA A 25 -3.75 21.81 24.80
C ALA A 25 -4.96 21.05 25.36
N GLY A 26 -6.06 21.76 25.59
CA GLY A 26 -7.34 21.21 26.01
C GLY A 26 -7.89 20.24 24.97
N LEU A 27 -7.77 20.55 23.67
CA LEU A 27 -8.20 19.63 22.62
C LEU A 27 -7.41 18.32 22.65
N VAL A 28 -6.08 18.38 22.75
CA VAL A 28 -5.22 17.19 22.82
C VAL A 28 -5.57 16.34 24.04
N VAL A 29 -5.65 16.96 25.21
CA VAL A 29 -5.93 16.27 26.48
C VAL A 29 -7.32 15.64 26.45
N PHE A 30 -8.34 16.40 26.05
CA PHE A 30 -9.71 15.90 25.94
C PHE A 30 -9.81 14.71 24.98
N THR A 31 -9.27 14.87 23.76
CA THR A 31 -9.34 13.86 22.71
C THR A 31 -8.60 12.57 23.09
N ALA A 32 -7.41 12.71 23.70
CA ALA A 32 -6.64 11.57 24.19
C ALA A 32 -7.35 10.81 25.31
N LEU A 33 -7.91 11.51 26.31
CA LEU A 33 -8.62 10.88 27.43
C LEU A 33 -9.96 10.26 27.04
N LYS A 34 -10.54 10.66 25.89
CA LYS A 34 -11.68 9.99 25.25
C LYS A 34 -11.29 8.73 24.45
N GLY A 35 -10.02 8.36 24.43
CA GLY A 35 -9.53 7.15 23.77
C GLY A 35 -8.99 7.35 22.35
N TYR A 36 -8.69 8.59 21.95
CA TYR A 36 -8.11 8.91 20.63
C TYR A 36 -6.73 9.57 20.72
N PRO A 37 -5.73 8.92 21.36
CA PRO A 37 -4.39 9.50 21.50
C PRO A 37 -3.69 9.75 20.16
N GLU A 38 -3.95 8.92 19.15
CA GLU A 38 -3.42 9.07 17.80
C GLU A 38 -3.92 10.35 17.10
N LEU A 39 -5.23 10.58 17.10
CA LEU A 39 -5.86 11.81 16.57
C LEU A 39 -5.40 13.05 17.36
N ALA A 40 -5.34 12.94 18.69
CA ALA A 40 -4.85 14.01 19.55
C ALA A 40 -3.41 14.42 19.21
N ALA A 41 -2.52 13.44 19.02
CA ALA A 41 -1.13 13.70 18.63
C ALA A 41 -1.02 14.26 17.20
N ASP A 42 -1.84 13.76 16.27
CA ASP A 42 -1.81 14.20 14.87
C ASP A 42 -2.36 15.61 14.69
N HIS A 43 -3.29 16.05 15.54
CA HIS A 43 -3.74 17.45 15.58
C HIS A 43 -2.59 18.44 15.79
N LEU A 44 -1.57 18.07 16.57
CA LEU A 44 -0.40 18.92 16.79
C LEU A 44 0.44 19.15 15.53
N LEU A 45 0.24 18.39 14.46
CA LEU A 45 0.88 18.65 13.17
C LEU A 45 0.27 19.86 12.43
N ASN A 46 -0.67 20.58 13.04
CA ASN A 46 -1.20 21.84 12.51
C ASN A 46 -0.06 22.85 12.25
N PRO A 47 0.14 23.34 11.01
CA PRO A 47 1.18 24.33 10.69
C PRO A 47 1.11 25.63 11.49
N GLN A 48 -0.05 25.99 12.04
CA GLN A 48 -0.20 27.17 12.90
C GLN A 48 0.49 27.04 14.26
N ILE A 49 0.85 25.82 14.68
CA ILE A 49 1.57 25.55 15.93
C ILE A 49 3.09 25.80 15.77
N LYS A 50 3.58 25.98 14.53
CA LYS A 50 5.00 26.23 14.25
C LYS A 50 5.55 27.40 15.07
N GLY A 51 6.66 27.16 15.79
CA GLY A 51 7.29 28.14 16.68
C GLY A 51 6.60 28.27 18.05
N LYS A 52 5.55 27.49 18.30
CA LYS A 52 4.75 27.47 19.52
C LYS A 52 4.58 26.07 20.12
N LEU A 53 5.18 25.05 19.52
CA LEU A 53 5.05 23.66 19.95
C LEU A 53 5.47 23.47 21.41
N VAL A 54 6.57 24.10 21.83
CA VAL A 54 7.10 23.99 23.20
C VAL A 54 6.13 24.57 24.23
N GLU A 55 5.52 25.72 23.93
CA GLU A 55 4.53 26.37 24.81
C GLU A 55 3.25 25.52 24.91
N VAL A 56 2.72 25.06 23.76
CA VAL A 56 1.54 24.20 23.70
C VAL A 56 1.77 22.89 24.43
N LEU A 57 2.92 22.25 24.21
CA LEU A 57 3.28 20.98 24.85
C LEU A 57 3.48 21.14 26.36
N GLY A 58 4.05 22.25 26.83
CA GLY A 58 4.11 22.56 28.26
C GLY A 58 2.73 22.64 28.91
N SER A 59 1.74 23.22 28.22
CA SER A 59 0.36 23.22 28.69
C SER A 59 -0.29 21.83 28.66
N ILE A 60 -0.01 21.03 27.62
CA ILE A 60 -0.47 19.63 27.53
C ILE A 60 0.08 18.81 28.69
N THR A 61 1.39 18.82 28.91
CA THR A 61 2.00 18.04 29.99
C THR A 61 1.53 18.49 31.36
N ARG A 62 1.33 19.79 31.58
CA ARG A 62 0.71 20.30 32.81
C ARG A 62 -0.68 19.69 33.02
N GLN A 63 -1.57 19.75 32.03
CA GLN A 63 -2.93 19.25 32.15
C GLN A 63 -2.97 17.72 32.33
N LEU A 64 -2.20 16.98 31.53
CA LEU A 64 -2.08 15.53 31.70
C LEU A 64 -1.51 15.17 33.07
N ASN A 65 -0.53 15.92 33.58
CA ASN A 65 0.04 15.66 34.90
C ASN A 65 -0.99 15.84 36.02
N LEU A 66 -1.89 16.82 35.92
CA LEU A 66 -2.98 16.99 36.87
C LEU A 66 -3.91 15.76 36.89
N GLU A 67 -4.32 15.27 35.72
CA GLU A 67 -5.15 14.06 35.62
C GLU A 67 -4.39 12.81 36.09
N PHE A 68 -3.12 12.69 35.75
CA PHE A 68 -2.26 11.59 36.16
C PHE A 68 -2.10 11.52 37.69
N VAL A 69 -1.81 12.64 38.34
CA VAL A 69 -1.67 12.73 39.80
C VAL A 69 -3.02 12.50 40.48
N LYS A 70 -4.10 13.15 40.00
CA LYS A 70 -5.46 13.01 40.52
C LYS A 70 -5.96 11.57 40.46
N SER A 71 -5.62 10.81 39.42
CA SER A 71 -5.98 9.39 39.28
C SER A 71 -5.48 8.52 40.44
N SER A 72 -4.45 8.96 41.17
CA SER A 72 -3.94 8.25 42.36
C SER A 72 -5.00 8.13 43.45
N ASN A 73 -5.92 9.09 43.53
CA ASN A 73 -7.03 9.14 44.49
C ASN A 73 -8.26 8.34 44.04
N TYR A 74 -8.23 7.74 42.83
CA TYR A 74 -9.38 6.97 42.35
C TYR A 74 -9.44 5.62 43.06
N VAL A 75 -10.64 5.31 43.56
CA VAL A 75 -10.95 4.01 44.19
C VAL A 75 -10.97 2.91 43.14
N ASP A 76 -11.47 3.20 41.94
CA ASP A 76 -11.44 2.26 40.82
C ASP A 76 -10.05 2.22 40.18
N GLU A 77 -9.38 1.07 40.33
CA GLU A 77 -8.09 0.80 39.72
C GLU A 77 -8.14 0.79 38.19
N LYS A 78 -9.25 0.35 37.58
CA LYS A 78 -9.38 0.31 36.12
C LYS A 78 -9.38 1.72 35.54
N GLU A 79 -10.12 2.63 36.15
CA GLU A 79 -10.16 4.03 35.71
C GLU A 79 -8.81 4.73 35.88
N ARG A 80 -8.10 4.45 36.98
CA ARG A 80 -6.71 4.92 37.16
C ARG A 80 -5.79 4.40 36.05
N ILE A 81 -5.85 3.10 35.74
CA ILE A 81 -5.04 2.49 34.66
C ILE A 81 -5.39 3.13 33.32
N LYS A 82 -6.69 3.32 33.01
CA LYS A 82 -7.16 3.95 31.77
C LYS A 82 -6.55 5.34 31.57
N ILE A 83 -6.72 6.25 32.53
CA ILE A 83 -6.22 7.63 32.43
C ILE A 83 -4.70 7.67 32.24
N ARG A 84 -3.96 6.92 33.07
CA ARG A 84 -2.50 6.87 32.99
C ARG A 84 -2.02 6.30 31.66
N ALA A 85 -2.64 5.21 31.18
CA ALA A 85 -2.30 4.60 29.90
C ALA A 85 -2.53 5.55 28.71
N LEU A 86 -3.67 6.25 28.68
CA LEU A 86 -3.98 7.23 27.64
C LEU A 86 -3.03 8.43 27.67
N ALA A 87 -2.64 8.90 28.87
CA ALA A 87 -1.67 9.96 29.03
C ALA A 87 -0.25 9.58 28.52
N TYR A 88 0.23 8.37 28.83
CA TYR A 88 1.49 7.89 28.23
C TYR A 88 1.36 7.74 26.71
N ASN A 89 0.25 7.17 26.23
CA ASN A 89 0.07 6.89 24.82
C ASN A 89 0.13 8.17 23.98
N VAL A 90 -0.57 9.24 24.39
CA VAL A 90 -0.53 10.51 23.64
C VAL A 90 0.88 11.13 23.65
N LEU A 91 1.62 11.07 24.76
CA LEU A 91 3.00 11.58 24.80
C LEU A 91 3.97 10.76 23.92
N ILE A 92 3.81 9.43 23.88
CA ILE A 92 4.55 8.58 22.95
C ILE A 92 4.23 8.97 21.50
N GLU A 93 2.96 9.10 21.15
CA GLU A 93 2.55 9.44 19.78
C GLU A 93 3.06 10.81 19.34
N ILE A 94 3.01 11.80 20.22
CA ILE A 94 3.63 13.11 19.97
C ILE A 94 5.14 12.96 19.76
N ALA A 95 5.84 12.23 20.64
CA ALA A 95 7.28 12.01 20.50
C ALA A 95 7.63 11.34 19.16
N LEU A 96 6.88 10.32 18.74
CA LEU A 96 7.12 9.63 17.48
C LEU A 96 6.88 10.53 16.25
N ASN A 97 5.86 11.39 16.28
CA ASN A 97 5.63 12.40 15.24
C ASN A 97 6.80 13.40 15.13
N LEU A 98 7.44 13.74 16.27
CA LEU A 98 8.63 14.60 16.31
C LEU A 98 9.91 13.89 15.87
N LEU A 99 9.98 12.56 16.00
CA LEU A 99 11.10 11.77 15.49
C LEU A 99 10.99 11.49 13.99
N GLY A 100 9.78 11.32 13.47
CA GLY A 100 9.51 11.00 12.06
C GLY A 100 9.64 12.17 11.09
N LEU A 101 9.22 11.94 9.84
CA LEU A 101 9.15 12.98 8.80
C LEU A 101 7.94 13.90 8.95
N GLU A 102 6.96 13.54 9.79
CA GLU A 102 5.77 14.35 10.03
C GLU A 102 6.12 15.75 10.53
N ARG A 103 7.11 15.88 11.43
CA ARG A 103 7.56 17.19 11.89
C ARG A 103 8.18 18.07 10.80
N VAL A 104 8.80 17.45 9.79
CA VAL A 104 9.37 18.18 8.64
C VAL A 104 8.23 18.71 7.78
N TRP A 105 7.19 17.90 7.56
CA TRP A 105 6.01 18.32 6.82
C TRP A 105 5.20 19.39 7.54
N ALA A 106 5.08 19.32 8.87
CA ALA A 106 4.46 20.35 9.70
C ALA A 106 5.31 21.63 9.82
N GLY A 107 6.59 21.57 9.45
CA GLY A 107 7.51 22.72 9.44
C GLY A 107 8.15 23.05 10.78
N PHE A 108 8.21 22.10 11.72
CA PHE A 108 8.87 22.26 13.01
C PHE A 108 10.40 22.21 12.87
N SER A 109 11.09 23.09 13.60
CA SER A 109 12.55 23.11 13.60
C SER A 109 13.14 21.94 14.40
N ASP A 110 14.40 21.61 14.14
CA ASP A 110 15.14 20.61 14.93
C ASP A 110 15.21 21.02 16.41
N ASP A 111 15.53 22.29 16.69
CA ASP A 111 15.63 22.83 18.06
C ASP A 111 14.29 22.78 18.82
N GLU A 112 13.21 23.22 18.18
CA GLU A 112 11.87 23.17 18.76
C GLU A 112 11.44 21.71 19.06
N SER A 113 11.74 20.80 18.14
CA SER A 113 11.40 19.38 18.29
C SER A 113 12.20 18.72 19.42
N GLU A 114 13.50 19.01 19.55
CA GLU A 114 14.33 18.45 20.62
C GLU A 114 13.95 19.02 22.00
N LYS A 115 13.61 20.31 22.09
CA LYS A 115 13.06 20.90 23.32
C LYS A 115 11.74 20.25 23.73
N ALA A 116 10.86 20.01 22.77
CA ALA A 116 9.60 19.32 22.98
C ALA A 116 9.81 17.86 23.45
N LEU A 117 10.74 17.13 22.81
CA LEU A 117 11.10 15.77 23.24
C LEU A 117 11.69 15.74 24.66
N LYS A 118 12.48 16.74 25.04
CA LYS A 118 12.99 16.87 26.42
C LYS A 118 11.85 17.03 27.43
N ILE A 119 10.86 17.88 27.13
CA ILE A 119 9.67 18.05 27.98
C ILE A 119 8.92 16.72 28.18
N ILE A 120 8.77 15.94 27.10
CA ILE A 120 8.14 14.61 27.17
C ILE A 120 8.95 13.68 28.07
N LYS A 121 10.27 13.57 27.85
CA LYS A 121 11.17 12.70 28.63
C LYS A 121 11.13 13.03 30.14
N GLU A 122 11.23 14.32 30.49
CA GLU A 122 11.12 14.78 31.90
C GLU A 122 9.76 14.41 32.51
N THR A 123 8.68 14.60 31.75
CA THR A 123 7.31 14.29 32.22
C THR A 123 7.13 12.80 32.47
N VAL A 124 7.47 11.94 31.49
CA VAL A 124 7.27 10.49 31.63
C VAL A 124 8.16 9.89 32.70
N LYS A 125 9.38 10.40 32.88
CA LYS A 125 10.26 9.99 33.99
C LYS A 125 9.60 10.20 35.35
N SER A 126 8.99 11.37 35.57
CA SER A 126 8.27 11.67 36.82
C SER A 126 7.05 10.74 37.04
N TRP A 127 6.36 10.37 35.97
CA TRP A 127 5.22 9.45 36.04
C TRP A 127 5.63 8.01 36.33
N GLU A 128 6.73 7.55 35.73
CA GLU A 128 7.31 6.24 36.01
C GLU A 128 7.82 6.16 37.47
N GLU A 129 8.38 7.25 38.02
CA GLU A 129 8.72 7.36 39.46
C GLU A 129 7.48 7.19 40.36
N LEU A 130 6.37 7.87 40.03
CA LEU A 130 5.11 7.73 40.77
C LEU A 130 4.54 6.32 40.70
N GLU A 131 4.70 5.61 39.58
CA GLU A 131 4.31 4.21 39.48
C GLU A 131 5.23 3.29 40.28
N ARG A 132 6.56 3.48 40.21
CA ARG A 132 7.51 2.71 41.02
C ARG A 132 7.21 2.84 42.51
N ALA A 133 6.87 4.03 42.97
CA ALA A 133 6.48 4.26 44.37
C ALA A 133 5.23 3.46 44.79
N LYS A 134 4.35 3.11 43.86
CA LYS A 134 3.10 2.37 44.13
C LYS A 134 3.18 0.87 43.84
N TYR A 135 3.87 0.49 42.77
CA TYR A 135 3.86 -0.85 42.18
C TYR A 135 5.24 -1.49 42.11
N GLU A 136 6.27 -0.88 42.74
CA GLU A 136 7.70 -1.24 42.68
C GLU A 136 8.35 -1.07 41.29
N LYS A 137 7.57 -1.16 40.21
CA LYS A 137 7.96 -0.98 38.81
C LYS A 137 6.88 -0.22 38.03
N PRO A 138 7.21 0.43 36.89
CA PRO A 138 6.24 1.19 36.10
C PRO A 138 5.36 0.27 35.23
N VAL A 139 4.44 -0.46 35.85
CA VAL A 139 3.63 -1.53 35.22
C VAL A 139 2.70 -1.02 34.11
N ILE A 140 2.14 0.18 34.23
CA ILE A 140 1.25 0.76 33.21
C ILE A 140 2.09 1.20 32.02
N ALA A 141 3.21 1.88 32.27
CA ALA A 141 4.16 2.28 31.24
C ALA A 141 4.65 1.08 30.39
N HIS A 142 5.06 -0.02 31.04
CA HIS A 142 5.42 -1.29 30.38
C HIS A 142 4.28 -1.83 29.51
N ALA A 143 3.06 -1.83 30.03
CA ALA A 143 1.90 -2.34 29.30
C ALA A 143 1.56 -1.47 28.07
N VAL A 144 1.74 -0.15 28.14
CA VAL A 144 1.59 0.76 26.99
C VAL A 144 2.65 0.47 25.92
N VAL A 145 3.93 0.38 26.30
CA VAL A 145 5.02 0.05 25.37
C VAL A 145 4.79 -1.32 24.71
N LYS A 146 4.40 -2.32 25.51
CA LYS A 146 4.04 -3.65 25.03
C LYS A 146 2.92 -3.60 24.00
N THR A 147 1.93 -2.72 24.16
CA THR A 147 0.84 -2.55 23.20
C THR A 147 1.36 -2.03 21.86
N LYS A 148 2.26 -1.03 21.87
CA LYS A 148 2.88 -0.50 20.65
C LYS A 148 3.75 -1.53 19.94
N ILE A 149 4.57 -2.29 20.68
CA ILE A 149 5.41 -3.35 20.11
C ILE A 149 4.54 -4.47 19.52
N LYS A 150 3.47 -4.89 20.21
CA LYS A 150 2.58 -5.92 19.68
C LYS A 150 1.91 -5.48 18.39
N ASP A 151 1.48 -4.22 18.28
CA ASP A 151 0.95 -3.65 17.04
C ASP A 151 1.95 -3.78 15.88
N MET A 152 3.23 -3.44 16.11
CA MET A 152 4.29 -3.64 15.11
C MET A 152 4.45 -5.10 14.69
N ARG A 153 4.36 -6.03 15.65
CA ARG A 153 4.52 -7.48 15.43
C ARG A 153 3.32 -8.12 14.72
N LYS A 154 2.17 -7.45 14.59
CA LYS A 154 1.02 -7.95 13.82
C LYS A 154 1.30 -8.02 12.32
N VAL A 155 2.18 -7.15 11.81
CA VAL A 155 2.45 -7.04 10.37
C VAL A 155 3.00 -8.36 9.82
N LEU A 156 2.27 -8.99 8.89
CA LEU A 156 2.54 -10.33 8.31
C LEU A 156 2.44 -11.50 9.30
N SER A 157 1.77 -11.33 10.45
CA SER A 157 1.64 -12.40 11.45
C SER A 157 0.89 -13.64 10.93
N SER A 158 -0.05 -13.49 9.98
CA SER A 158 -0.71 -14.61 9.30
C SER A 158 0.21 -15.42 8.37
N LYS A 159 1.43 -14.94 8.09
CA LYS A 159 2.38 -15.56 7.14
C LYS A 159 3.71 -15.89 7.83
N PRO A 160 3.75 -16.91 8.71
CA PRO A 160 4.91 -17.17 9.60
C PRO A 160 6.22 -17.53 8.88
N LYS A 161 6.19 -17.84 7.58
CA LYS A 161 7.38 -18.09 6.75
C LYS A 161 8.05 -16.82 6.23
N ARG A 162 7.46 -15.64 6.47
CA ARG A 162 7.94 -14.33 6.02
C ARG A 162 8.01 -13.40 7.22
N GLU A 163 8.94 -12.45 7.19
CA GLU A 163 9.08 -11.41 8.21
C GLU A 163 9.03 -10.05 7.53
N GLY A 164 8.23 -9.13 8.08
CA GLY A 164 8.11 -7.76 7.60
C GLY A 164 9.04 -6.80 8.32
N MET A 165 9.43 -5.69 7.67
CA MET A 165 10.32 -4.68 8.23
C MET A 165 9.81 -4.14 9.58
N VAL A 166 8.53 -3.77 9.66
CA VAL A 166 7.95 -3.22 10.90
C VAL A 166 7.96 -4.25 12.04
N ALA A 167 7.68 -5.52 11.75
CA ALA A 167 7.72 -6.59 12.75
C ALA A 167 9.15 -6.90 13.24
N ALA A 168 10.14 -6.79 12.35
CA ALA A 168 11.56 -6.90 12.70
C ALA A 168 12.01 -5.74 13.60
N ILE A 169 11.66 -4.49 13.25
CA ILE A 169 11.91 -3.31 14.09
C ILE A 169 11.28 -3.50 15.48
N GLY A 170 10.05 -3.99 15.55
CA GLY A 170 9.38 -4.24 16.83
C GLY A 170 10.14 -5.22 17.72
N GLN A 171 10.75 -6.25 17.14
CA GLN A 171 11.58 -7.23 17.87
C GLN A 171 12.89 -6.62 18.38
N ASP A 172 13.52 -5.77 17.58
CA ASP A 172 14.76 -5.12 17.97
C ASP A 172 14.55 -4.03 19.03
N VAL A 173 13.42 -3.33 18.97
CA VAL A 173 13.00 -2.37 20.01
C VAL A 173 12.70 -3.09 21.32
N GLU A 174 11.98 -4.22 21.29
CA GLU A 174 11.62 -4.99 22.49
C GLU A 174 12.85 -5.37 23.32
N ARG A 175 13.96 -5.74 22.66
CA ARG A 175 15.23 -6.10 23.31
C ARG A 175 15.93 -4.93 24.02
N LYS A 176 15.55 -3.69 23.72
CA LYS A 176 16.18 -2.46 24.23
C LYS A 176 15.40 -1.85 25.41
N ILE A 177 14.24 -2.40 25.77
CA ILE A 177 13.38 -1.86 26.84
C ILE A 177 13.86 -2.37 28.20
N SER A 178 14.25 -1.47 29.10
CA SER A 178 14.61 -1.82 30.48
C SER A 178 13.39 -1.91 31.40
N GLU A 179 13.58 -2.50 32.57
CA GLU A 179 12.51 -2.61 33.56
C GLU A 179 12.11 -1.25 34.17
N ASN A 180 13.02 -0.28 34.21
CA ASN A 180 12.84 0.94 35.01
C ASN A 180 12.35 2.14 34.21
N THR A 181 12.74 2.28 32.94
CA THR A 181 12.44 3.45 32.10
C THR A 181 11.82 3.07 30.76
N PRO A 182 10.76 2.24 30.74
CA PRO A 182 10.26 1.64 29.50
C PRO A 182 9.86 2.66 28.42
N ILE A 183 9.31 3.82 28.80
CA ILE A 183 8.85 4.81 27.81
C ILE A 183 10.02 5.56 27.20
N GLU A 184 10.99 5.97 28.02
CA GLU A 184 12.18 6.66 27.54
C GLU A 184 13.01 5.75 26.62
N ASP A 185 13.22 4.50 27.05
CA ASP A 185 13.94 3.48 26.27
C ASP A 185 13.25 3.23 24.93
N PHE A 186 11.92 3.15 24.93
CA PHE A 186 11.14 2.98 23.71
C PHE A 186 11.31 4.15 22.74
N ILE A 187 11.21 5.39 23.23
CA ILE A 187 11.39 6.60 22.41
C ILE A 187 12.81 6.63 21.81
N GLU A 188 13.83 6.28 22.59
CA GLU A 188 15.22 6.30 22.12
C GLU A 188 15.52 5.16 21.13
N ALA A 189 15.03 3.95 21.40
CA ALA A 189 15.11 2.84 20.47
C ALA A 189 14.44 3.22 19.14
N MET A 190 13.23 3.78 19.17
CA MET A 190 12.53 4.23 17.97
C MET A 190 13.25 5.37 17.24
N ARG A 191 13.91 6.29 17.94
CA ARG A 191 14.74 7.34 17.33
C ARG A 191 15.82 6.71 16.45
N VAL A 192 16.55 5.71 16.98
CA VAL A 192 17.60 5.01 16.23
C VAL A 192 17.02 4.29 15.01
N GLU A 193 15.95 3.52 15.21
CA GLU A 193 15.32 2.73 14.14
C GLU A 193 14.76 3.62 13.02
N ILE A 194 14.15 4.77 13.35
CA ILE A 194 13.62 5.70 12.35
C ILE A 194 14.77 6.38 11.60
N LYS A 195 15.73 6.99 12.32
CA LYS A 195 16.74 7.86 11.70
C LYS A 195 17.76 7.10 10.84
N ASN A 196 18.03 5.84 11.17
CA ASN A 196 18.99 5.01 10.44
C ASN A 196 18.33 4.17 9.32
N ASN A 197 17.02 4.21 9.18
CA ASN A 197 16.33 3.45 8.14
C ASN A 197 16.55 4.07 6.77
N ILE A 198 16.92 3.25 5.78
CA ILE A 198 17.16 3.71 4.41
C ILE A 198 15.94 4.42 3.78
N TYR A 199 14.71 4.01 4.12
CA TYR A 199 13.50 4.69 3.64
C TYR A 199 13.35 6.10 4.22
N TYR A 200 13.71 6.30 5.49
CA TYR A 200 13.73 7.63 6.11
C TYR A 200 14.75 8.52 5.42
N ILE A 201 15.95 8.00 5.16
CA ILE A 201 17.03 8.72 4.47
C ILE A 201 16.57 9.11 3.06
N MET A 202 16.12 8.15 2.25
CA MET A 202 15.66 8.40 0.88
C MET A 202 14.51 9.41 0.82
N SER A 203 13.54 9.30 1.73
CA SER A 203 12.39 10.21 1.78
C SER A 203 12.80 11.62 2.22
N LYS A 204 13.68 11.72 3.24
CA LYS A 204 14.17 13.00 3.75
C LYS A 204 15.00 13.76 2.71
N GLU A 205 15.81 13.04 1.95
CA GLU A 205 16.67 13.59 0.89
C GLU A 205 15.91 13.81 -0.44
N GLY A 206 14.62 13.47 -0.48
CA GLY A 206 13.78 13.64 -1.67
C GLY A 206 14.23 12.77 -2.84
N ILE A 207 14.84 11.60 -2.57
CA ILE A 207 15.32 10.66 -3.60
C ILE A 207 14.16 9.97 -4.31
N CYS A 208 13.11 9.60 -3.56
CA CYS A 208 11.91 8.98 -4.09
C CYS A 208 10.77 9.05 -3.07
N ARG A 209 9.51 8.97 -3.55
CA ARG A 209 8.36 8.70 -2.68
C ARG A 209 8.14 7.20 -2.50
N PHE A 210 7.53 6.83 -1.38
CA PHE A 210 7.24 5.43 -1.06
C PHE A 210 5.78 5.23 -0.64
N GLY A 211 5.27 4.07 -1.00
CA GLY A 211 3.96 3.59 -0.65
C GLY A 211 3.98 2.15 -0.13
N ASN A 212 2.90 1.73 0.52
CA ASN A 212 2.82 0.39 1.13
C ASN A 212 1.72 -0.46 0.48
N ASP A 213 2.03 -1.69 0.07
CA ASP A 213 1.07 -2.67 -0.46
C ASP A 213 0.54 -3.59 0.65
N TYR A 214 0.10 -2.99 1.76
CA TYR A 214 -0.44 -3.66 2.94
C TYR A 214 -1.28 -2.69 3.78
N ALA A 215 -2.29 -3.21 4.48
CA ALA A 215 -3.19 -2.36 5.27
C ALA A 215 -2.70 -2.08 6.71
N ILE A 216 -1.71 -2.82 7.21
CA ILE A 216 -1.29 -2.77 8.63
C ILE A 216 0.14 -2.24 8.75
N GLY A 217 0.48 -1.64 9.91
CA GLY A 217 1.80 -1.08 10.21
C GLY A 217 2.02 0.33 9.66
N LEU A 218 0.98 0.92 9.08
CA LEU A 218 1.04 2.18 8.34
C LEU A 218 1.49 3.37 9.18
N ARG A 219 1.10 3.44 10.45
CA ARG A 219 1.49 4.52 11.35
C ARG A 219 3.01 4.54 11.59
N TRP A 220 3.67 3.39 11.55
CA TRP A 220 5.13 3.28 11.59
C TRP A 220 5.76 3.72 10.27
N LEU A 221 5.21 3.29 9.14
CA LEU A 221 5.74 3.61 7.81
C LEU A 221 5.62 5.12 7.49
N ARG A 222 4.53 5.77 7.92
CA ARG A 222 4.35 7.23 7.80
C ARG A 222 5.54 7.98 8.42
N ARG A 223 6.02 7.52 9.58
CA ARG A 223 7.18 8.11 10.28
C ARG A 223 8.47 8.02 9.47
N LEU A 224 8.61 6.97 8.67
CA LEU A 224 9.73 6.78 7.73
C LEU A 224 9.59 7.59 6.43
N GLY A 225 8.47 8.30 6.22
CA GLY A 225 8.25 9.10 5.01
C GLY A 225 7.42 8.44 3.93
N TYR A 226 6.76 7.31 4.23
CA TYR A 226 5.76 6.79 3.30
C TYR A 226 4.64 7.82 3.16
N VAL A 227 4.07 7.92 1.97
CA VAL A 227 3.04 8.92 1.60
C VAL A 227 1.89 8.31 0.80
N GLN A 228 1.90 7.00 0.59
CA GLN A 228 0.91 6.31 -0.22
C GLN A 228 0.58 4.94 0.38
N VAL A 229 -0.64 4.46 0.20
CA VAL A 229 -1.01 3.08 0.49
C VAL A 229 -1.75 2.50 -0.69
N SER A 230 -1.40 1.27 -1.06
CA SER A 230 -2.05 0.46 -2.06
C SER A 230 -2.78 -0.69 -1.38
N THR A 231 -4.08 -0.85 -1.66
CA THR A 231 -4.85 -2.01 -1.22
C THR A 231 -5.63 -2.61 -2.38
N ASN A 232 -6.09 -3.84 -2.20
CA ASN A 232 -6.98 -4.57 -3.11
C ASN A 232 -7.83 -5.55 -2.27
N PRO A 233 -8.86 -6.22 -2.82
CA PRO A 233 -9.74 -7.08 -2.04
C PRO A 233 -9.03 -8.21 -1.30
N VAL A 234 -7.98 -8.79 -1.88
CA VAL A 234 -7.15 -9.80 -1.20
C VAL A 234 -6.43 -9.19 -0.01
N LEU A 235 -5.88 -7.98 -0.14
CA LEU A 235 -5.22 -7.28 0.96
C LEU A 235 -6.20 -6.78 2.02
N ALA A 236 -7.42 -6.38 1.62
CA ALA A 236 -8.49 -6.03 2.55
C ALA A 236 -8.89 -7.25 3.38
N ALA A 237 -9.07 -8.42 2.75
CA ALA A 237 -9.34 -9.67 3.45
C ALA A 237 -8.20 -10.06 4.42
N VAL A 238 -6.94 -9.92 3.98
CA VAL A 238 -5.78 -10.15 4.84
C VAL A 238 -5.75 -9.20 6.03
N ALA A 239 -6.25 -7.97 5.91
CA ALA A 239 -6.35 -7.06 7.05
C ALA A 239 -7.25 -7.64 8.16
N TYR A 240 -8.39 -8.24 7.79
CA TYR A 240 -9.29 -8.93 8.72
C TYR A 240 -8.67 -10.21 9.30
N ASP A 241 -7.81 -10.90 8.55
CA ASP A 241 -7.12 -12.10 9.03
C ASP A 241 -5.98 -11.73 10.03
N ASP A 242 -5.25 -10.64 9.78
CA ASP A 242 -4.16 -10.15 10.65
C ASP A 242 -4.68 -9.35 11.87
N ASP A 243 -5.84 -8.67 11.76
CA ASP A 243 -6.48 -7.92 12.84
C ASP A 243 -7.97 -8.31 13.02
N PRO A 244 -8.24 -9.39 13.78
CA PRO A 244 -9.61 -9.89 13.98
C PRO A 244 -10.60 -8.88 14.58
N ASP A 245 -10.10 -7.84 15.28
CA ASP A 245 -10.92 -6.77 15.84
C ASP A 245 -11.69 -5.97 14.77
N LEU A 246 -11.24 -6.00 13.52
CA LEU A 246 -11.96 -5.41 12.39
C LEU A 246 -13.34 -6.06 12.17
N TRP A 247 -13.50 -7.35 12.47
CA TRP A 247 -14.81 -8.01 12.37
C TRP A 247 -15.82 -7.42 13.36
N GLU A 248 -15.40 -7.10 14.58
CA GLU A 248 -16.28 -6.47 15.55
C GLU A 248 -16.64 -5.04 15.15
N LYS A 249 -15.69 -4.26 14.60
CA LYS A 249 -15.98 -2.94 14.02
C LYS A 249 -16.96 -3.03 12.86
N PHE A 250 -16.82 -4.04 12.01
CA PHE A 250 -17.75 -4.26 10.90
C PHE A 250 -19.16 -4.65 11.39
N LYS A 251 -19.28 -5.51 12.42
CA LYS A 251 -20.56 -5.81 13.06
C LYS A 251 -21.20 -4.56 13.67
N GLU A 252 -20.42 -3.71 14.34
CA GLU A 252 -20.90 -2.43 14.87
C GLU A 252 -21.38 -1.49 13.75
N TYR A 253 -20.67 -1.44 12.62
CA TYR A 253 -21.10 -0.72 11.43
C TYR A 253 -22.45 -1.25 10.91
N LEU A 254 -22.59 -2.56 10.71
CA LEU A 254 -23.84 -3.18 10.24
C LEU A 254 -25.02 -2.89 11.17
N ARG A 255 -24.81 -2.86 12.49
CA ARG A 255 -25.87 -2.51 13.45
C ARG A 255 -26.37 -1.06 13.30
N LYS A 256 -25.54 -0.16 12.78
CA LYS A 256 -25.91 1.23 12.46
C LYS A 256 -26.51 1.39 11.05
N HIS A 257 -26.40 0.36 10.22
CA HIS A 257 -26.82 0.32 8.83
C HIS A 257 -27.79 -0.86 8.56
N PRO A 258 -28.97 -0.88 9.19
CA PRO A 258 -29.92 -1.99 9.09
C PRO A 258 -30.39 -2.25 7.66
N GLU A 259 -30.34 -1.24 6.78
CA GLU A 259 -30.62 -1.39 5.35
C GLU A 259 -29.74 -2.47 4.71
N LEU A 260 -28.48 -2.64 5.14
CA LEU A 260 -27.58 -3.67 4.61
C LEU A 260 -27.96 -5.09 5.06
N LEU A 261 -28.86 -5.23 6.05
CA LEU A 261 -29.24 -6.51 6.67
C LEU A 261 -30.56 -7.09 6.15
N GLU A 262 -31.36 -6.33 5.39
CA GLU A 262 -32.71 -6.76 4.94
C GLU A 262 -32.69 -7.95 3.97
N ASN A 263 -31.62 -8.08 3.16
CA ASN A 263 -31.35 -9.24 2.30
C ASN A 263 -29.84 -9.33 1.99
N PRO A 264 -29.02 -9.91 2.87
CA PRO A 264 -27.58 -9.89 2.74
C PRO A 264 -27.07 -10.50 1.43
N ASP A 265 -27.71 -11.56 0.92
CA ASP A 265 -27.31 -12.21 -0.33
C ASP A 265 -27.49 -11.29 -1.55
N ALA A 266 -28.61 -10.55 -1.62
CA ALA A 266 -28.85 -9.59 -2.70
C ALA A 266 -27.95 -8.34 -2.60
N LYS A 267 -27.38 -8.06 -1.43
CA LYS A 267 -26.50 -6.91 -1.14
C LYS A 267 -25.03 -7.31 -1.00
N ALA A 268 -24.63 -8.46 -1.55
CA ALA A 268 -23.31 -9.02 -1.33
C ALA A 268 -22.16 -8.04 -1.70
N ASP A 269 -22.24 -7.38 -2.85
CA ASP A 269 -21.20 -6.42 -3.27
C ASP A 269 -21.23 -5.13 -2.43
N GLU A 270 -22.41 -4.64 -2.03
CA GLU A 270 -22.56 -3.48 -1.12
C GLU A 270 -21.97 -3.78 0.26
N LEU A 271 -22.18 -5.00 0.77
CA LEU A 271 -21.60 -5.47 2.01
C LEU A 271 -20.07 -5.58 1.93
N ALA A 272 -19.54 -6.14 0.84
CA ALA A 272 -18.09 -6.21 0.63
C ALA A 272 -17.47 -4.80 0.53
N MET A 273 -18.16 -3.86 -0.11
CA MET A 273 -17.77 -2.44 -0.15
C MET A 273 -17.74 -1.84 1.25
N ALA A 274 -18.79 -2.03 2.06
CA ALA A 274 -18.85 -1.56 3.44
C ALA A 274 -17.71 -2.13 4.31
N ALA A 275 -17.47 -3.45 4.22
CA ALA A 275 -16.39 -4.10 4.95
C ALA A 275 -15.01 -3.58 4.50
N THR A 276 -14.85 -3.27 3.22
CA THR A 276 -13.60 -2.68 2.70
C THR A 276 -13.42 -1.26 3.22
N MET A 277 -14.46 -0.42 3.26
CA MET A 277 -14.39 0.93 3.86
C MET A 277 -13.99 0.87 5.34
N VAL A 278 -14.61 -0.02 6.13
CA VAL A 278 -14.26 -0.21 7.56
C VAL A 278 -12.80 -0.61 7.74
N ALA A 279 -12.23 -1.41 6.84
CA ALA A 279 -10.82 -1.78 6.88
C ALA A 279 -9.87 -0.66 6.46
N LEU A 280 -10.32 0.29 5.62
CA LEU A 280 -9.47 1.32 5.02
C LEU A 280 -9.59 2.71 5.64
N TRP A 281 -10.67 3.04 6.34
CA TRP A 281 -10.76 4.31 7.07
C TRP A 281 -9.61 4.51 8.07
N PRO A 282 -9.17 3.51 8.86
CA PRO A 282 -7.99 3.66 9.71
C PRO A 282 -6.73 4.02 8.91
N ASN A 283 -6.59 3.51 7.69
CA ASN A 283 -5.45 3.83 6.82
C ASN A 283 -5.53 5.29 6.34
N MET A 284 -6.73 5.73 5.98
CA MET A 284 -6.99 7.11 5.58
C MET A 284 -6.76 8.08 6.73
N GLU A 285 -7.15 7.75 7.97
CA GLU A 285 -6.85 8.51 9.19
C GLU A 285 -5.34 8.68 9.40
N VAL A 286 -4.56 7.60 9.27
CA VAL A 286 -3.09 7.63 9.43
C VAL A 286 -2.45 8.62 8.46
N PHE A 287 -2.86 8.63 7.19
CA PHE A 287 -2.26 9.52 6.18
C PHE A 287 -2.97 10.86 6.03
N ARG A 288 -4.07 11.08 6.75
CA ARG A 288 -4.85 12.33 6.67
C ARG A 288 -4.04 13.58 6.98
N PRO A 289 -3.18 13.61 8.02
CA PRO A 289 -2.31 14.77 8.26
C PRO A 289 -1.39 15.05 7.07
N VAL A 290 -0.84 13.99 6.44
CA VAL A 290 0.02 14.12 5.25
C VAL A 290 -0.75 14.73 4.10
N ALA A 291 -1.96 14.26 3.84
CA ALA A 291 -2.82 14.78 2.78
C ALA A 291 -3.08 16.28 2.94
N TYR A 292 -3.38 16.76 4.14
CA TYR A 292 -3.59 18.20 4.37
C TYR A 292 -2.29 19.01 4.32
N LEU A 293 -1.22 18.55 4.96
CA LEU A 293 0.09 19.22 4.96
C LEU A 293 0.70 19.32 3.56
N LYS A 294 0.40 18.35 2.70
CA LYS A 294 0.87 18.28 1.31
C LYS A 294 -0.22 18.67 0.31
N ASN A 295 -1.33 19.25 0.76
CA ASN A 295 -2.37 19.76 -0.13
C ASN A 295 -2.90 18.72 -1.15
N PHE A 296 -3.06 17.47 -0.72
CA PHE A 296 -3.49 16.30 -1.51
C PHE A 296 -2.52 15.92 -2.64
N THR A 297 -1.28 16.42 -2.61
CA THR A 297 -0.20 15.94 -3.50
C THR A 297 0.50 14.69 -2.95
N ASP A 298 0.11 14.21 -1.78
CA ASP A 298 0.63 13.04 -1.07
C ASP A 298 -0.41 12.61 -0.02
N GLY A 299 -0.20 11.49 0.68
CA GLY A 299 -1.10 10.99 1.73
C GLY A 299 -2.30 10.21 1.22
N MET A 300 -2.19 9.62 0.03
CA MET A 300 -3.31 9.02 -0.71
C MET A 300 -3.44 7.52 -0.46
N ILE A 301 -4.69 7.06 -0.25
CA ILE A 301 -5.03 5.65 -0.04
C ILE A 301 -5.73 5.09 -1.26
N SER A 302 -5.17 4.04 -1.85
CA SER A 302 -5.73 3.41 -3.03
C SER A 302 -6.78 2.37 -2.64
N TYR A 303 -8.02 2.61 -3.06
CA TYR A 303 -9.17 1.73 -2.87
C TYR A 303 -9.48 1.03 -4.20
N GLN A 304 -9.47 -0.30 -4.24
CA GLN A 304 -9.78 -1.04 -5.48
C GLN A 304 -11.28 -1.10 -5.73
N LEU A 305 -11.71 -0.64 -6.92
CA LEU A 305 -13.09 -0.81 -7.36
C LEU A 305 -13.42 -2.29 -7.61
N ASN A 306 -14.72 -2.63 -7.54
CA ASN A 306 -15.21 -3.99 -7.66
C ASN A 306 -14.74 -4.65 -8.98
N PRO A 307 -13.92 -5.72 -8.93
CA PRO A 307 -13.39 -6.34 -10.13
C PRO A 307 -14.47 -7.00 -11.00
N ASN A 308 -15.66 -7.29 -10.45
CA ASN A 308 -16.78 -7.88 -11.19
C ASN A 308 -17.46 -6.90 -12.15
N VAL A 309 -17.20 -5.59 -12.03
CA VAL A 309 -17.76 -4.53 -12.90
C VAL A 309 -16.67 -3.65 -13.52
N ALA A 310 -15.44 -4.17 -13.60
CA ALA A 310 -14.27 -3.43 -14.08
C ALA A 310 -14.34 -3.04 -15.58
N ASP A 311 -15.20 -3.69 -16.34
CA ASP A 311 -15.51 -3.38 -17.75
C ASP A 311 -16.75 -2.50 -17.91
N SER A 312 -17.42 -2.15 -16.82
CA SER A 312 -18.61 -1.31 -16.80
C SER A 312 -18.29 0.09 -16.29
N VAL A 313 -18.27 1.07 -17.21
CA VAL A 313 -18.10 2.49 -16.86
C VAL A 313 -19.14 2.92 -15.83
N LYS A 314 -20.41 2.62 -16.10
CA LYS A 314 -21.53 2.98 -15.21
C LYS A 314 -21.38 2.34 -13.82
N GLY A 315 -21.15 1.02 -13.77
CA GLY A 315 -21.05 0.30 -12.49
C GLY A 315 -19.87 0.78 -11.66
N SER A 316 -18.70 0.95 -12.28
CA SER A 316 -17.51 1.46 -11.61
C SER A 316 -17.67 2.88 -11.07
N LEU A 317 -18.33 3.78 -11.81
CA LEU A 317 -18.60 5.14 -11.36
C LEU A 317 -19.63 5.18 -10.22
N GLU A 318 -20.69 4.37 -10.29
CA GLU A 318 -21.69 4.27 -9.22
C GLU A 318 -21.07 3.81 -7.90
N ASP A 319 -20.22 2.77 -7.94
CA ASP A 319 -19.48 2.29 -6.77
C ASP A 319 -18.53 3.37 -6.24
N ALA A 320 -17.73 3.99 -7.11
CA ALA A 320 -16.79 5.04 -6.72
C ALA A 320 -17.48 6.20 -6.00
N LEU A 321 -18.61 6.69 -6.53
CA LEU A 321 -19.35 7.81 -5.96
C LEU A 321 -19.99 7.46 -4.60
N LYS A 322 -20.51 6.23 -4.43
CA LYS A 322 -21.02 5.74 -3.15
C LYS A 322 -19.92 5.71 -2.09
N ILE A 323 -18.77 5.12 -2.41
CA ILE A 323 -17.62 5.01 -1.50
C ILE A 323 -17.11 6.41 -1.13
N TYR A 324 -16.95 7.29 -2.13
CA TYR A 324 -16.45 8.64 -1.91
C TYR A 324 -17.37 9.42 -0.98
N SER A 325 -18.69 9.35 -1.19
CA SER A 325 -19.69 10.07 -0.38
C SER A 325 -19.71 9.58 1.07
N ALA A 326 -19.72 8.26 1.30
CA ALA A 326 -19.69 7.69 2.64
C ALA A 326 -18.39 8.04 3.38
N THR A 327 -17.27 8.02 2.66
CA THR A 327 -15.95 8.39 3.20
C THR A 327 -15.89 9.89 3.54
N GLN A 328 -16.50 10.74 2.72
CA GLN A 328 -16.58 12.18 2.97
C GLN A 328 -17.39 12.50 4.23
N GLU A 329 -18.50 11.80 4.47
CA GLU A 329 -19.30 11.98 5.69
C GLU A 329 -18.48 11.61 6.94
N TYR A 330 -17.82 10.45 6.91
CA TYR A 330 -16.97 9.98 8.01
C TYR A 330 -15.91 11.04 8.36
N PHE A 331 -15.18 11.50 7.33
CA PHE A 331 -14.07 12.40 7.54
C PHE A 331 -14.46 13.85 7.81
N SER A 332 -15.68 14.26 7.46
CA SER A 332 -16.19 15.58 7.86
C SER A 332 -16.19 15.70 9.39
N LYS A 333 -16.61 14.65 10.10
CA LYS A 333 -16.61 14.59 11.57
C LYS A 333 -15.19 14.47 12.14
N TYR A 334 -14.36 13.62 11.54
CA TYR A 334 -12.96 13.46 11.97
C TYR A 334 -12.15 14.77 11.87
N ASP A 335 -12.38 15.55 10.81
CA ASP A 335 -11.68 16.81 10.56
C ASP A 335 -12.06 17.95 11.51
N GLU A 336 -13.19 17.85 12.22
CA GLU A 336 -13.52 18.82 13.28
C GLU A 336 -12.49 18.82 14.41
N TYR A 337 -11.86 17.67 14.64
CA TYR A 337 -10.81 17.48 15.64
C TYR A 337 -9.42 17.62 15.02
N LEU A 338 -9.14 16.91 13.92
CA LEU A 338 -7.81 16.95 13.31
C LEU A 338 -7.44 18.38 12.86
N LEU A 339 -8.37 19.06 12.18
CA LEU A 339 -8.16 20.38 11.60
C LEU A 339 -8.73 21.51 12.44
N TRP A 340 -8.92 21.27 13.74
CA TRP A 340 -9.31 22.33 14.66
C TRP A 340 -8.27 23.46 14.64
N GLY A 341 -8.73 24.71 14.60
CA GLY A 341 -7.87 25.90 14.44
C GLY A 341 -7.42 26.20 13.01
N TRP A 342 -7.40 25.22 12.09
CA TRP A 342 -6.98 25.45 10.69
C TRP A 342 -7.88 26.47 9.98
N PRO A 343 -7.35 27.22 8.99
CA PRO A 343 -8.14 28.20 8.25
C PRO A 343 -9.45 27.66 7.69
N THR A 344 -10.49 28.49 7.68
CA THR A 344 -11.84 28.10 7.27
C THR A 344 -11.98 27.86 5.76
N TYR A 345 -11.06 28.37 4.94
CA TYR A 345 -11.04 28.13 3.49
C TYR A 345 -10.47 26.76 3.10
N ILE A 346 -9.96 25.97 4.06
CA ILE A 346 -9.52 24.59 3.82
C ILE A 346 -10.75 23.68 3.78
N GLU A 347 -10.90 22.95 2.66
CA GLU A 347 -11.97 21.99 2.42
C GLU A 347 -11.89 20.81 3.40
N ARG A 348 -12.83 20.75 4.35
CA ARG A 348 -12.96 19.64 5.32
C ARG A 348 -13.75 18.49 4.71
N GLY A 349 -13.47 17.28 5.17
CA GLY A 349 -14.17 16.07 4.74
C GLY A 349 -13.70 15.51 3.40
N ARG A 350 -12.89 16.23 2.60
CA ARG A 350 -12.34 15.71 1.34
C ARG A 350 -11.63 14.37 1.59
N PRO A 351 -12.08 13.26 0.96
CA PRO A 351 -11.40 11.97 1.08
C PRO A 351 -9.98 12.01 0.49
N ASN A 352 -8.99 11.51 1.25
CA ASN A 352 -7.65 11.23 0.75
C ASN A 352 -7.59 9.83 0.10
N ILE A 353 -8.55 9.57 -0.79
CA ILE A 353 -8.73 8.31 -1.51
C ILE A 353 -8.34 8.48 -2.97
N VAL A 354 -7.79 7.43 -3.57
CA VAL A 354 -7.72 7.27 -5.03
C VAL A 354 -8.33 5.93 -5.42
N PHE A 355 -9.13 5.89 -6.47
CA PHE A 355 -9.75 4.64 -6.90
C PHE A 355 -8.82 3.85 -7.81
N LYS A 356 -8.56 2.59 -7.47
CA LYS A 356 -7.83 1.70 -8.35
C LYS A 356 -8.75 1.19 -9.45
N VAL A 357 -8.46 1.63 -10.66
CA VAL A 357 -9.19 1.27 -11.88
C VAL A 357 -8.36 0.21 -12.62
N ALA A 358 -8.93 -0.96 -12.85
CA ALA A 358 -8.23 -2.06 -13.52
C ALA A 358 -8.13 -1.79 -15.03
N GLY A 359 -6.91 -1.73 -15.57
CA GLY A 359 -6.59 -1.61 -16.99
C GLY A 359 -6.85 -2.89 -17.79
N SER A 360 -7.92 -3.61 -17.48
CA SER A 360 -8.29 -4.88 -18.12
C SER A 360 -9.20 -4.71 -19.33
N SER A 361 -9.72 -3.52 -19.59
CA SER A 361 -10.57 -3.22 -20.74
C SER A 361 -10.49 -1.73 -21.14
N PRO A 362 -10.94 -1.35 -22.34
CA PRO A 362 -11.03 0.06 -22.74
C PRO A 362 -11.85 0.94 -21.79
N ALA A 363 -12.82 0.36 -21.06
CA ALA A 363 -13.64 1.09 -20.10
C ALA A 363 -12.81 1.79 -19.02
N ALA A 364 -11.61 1.26 -18.70
CA ALA A 364 -10.70 1.86 -17.75
C ALA A 364 -10.28 3.28 -18.15
N ILE A 365 -10.17 3.58 -19.44
CA ILE A 365 -9.83 4.91 -19.96
C ILE A 365 -10.94 5.90 -19.60
N ASP A 366 -12.19 5.51 -19.84
CA ASP A 366 -13.36 6.36 -19.56
C ASP A 366 -13.59 6.54 -18.06
N ILE A 367 -13.54 5.45 -17.28
CA ILE A 367 -13.65 5.51 -15.82
C ILE A 367 -12.60 6.46 -15.23
N THR A 368 -11.36 6.35 -15.72
CA THR A 368 -10.25 7.21 -15.28
C THR A 368 -10.56 8.66 -15.58
N ARG A 369 -10.88 8.99 -16.83
CA ARG A 369 -11.17 10.37 -17.25
C ARG A 369 -12.32 10.99 -16.47
N GLU A 370 -13.41 10.25 -16.25
CA GLU A 370 -14.60 10.76 -15.58
C GLU A 370 -14.34 11.02 -14.08
N LEU A 371 -13.66 10.13 -13.38
CA LEU A 371 -13.30 10.35 -11.97
C LEU A 371 -12.37 11.56 -11.80
N GLU A 372 -11.35 11.68 -12.63
CA GLU A 372 -10.40 12.79 -12.59
C GLU A 372 -11.08 14.13 -12.91
N THR A 373 -12.10 14.14 -13.77
CA THR A 373 -12.93 15.32 -14.07
C THR A 373 -13.69 15.83 -12.83
N LEU A 374 -13.98 14.94 -11.87
CA LEU A 374 -14.62 15.27 -10.60
C LEU A 374 -13.61 15.68 -9.50
N GLY A 375 -12.30 15.65 -9.78
CA GLY A 375 -11.26 15.83 -8.77
C GLY A 375 -11.04 14.59 -7.89
N ILE A 376 -11.63 13.46 -8.27
CA ILE A 376 -11.48 12.17 -7.60
C ILE A 376 -10.31 11.45 -8.26
N GLY A 377 -9.21 11.29 -7.52
CA GLY A 377 -7.99 10.72 -8.07
C GLY A 377 -8.11 9.22 -8.35
N THR A 378 -7.29 8.73 -9.28
CA THR A 378 -7.24 7.33 -9.69
C THR A 378 -5.85 6.73 -9.55
N ASN A 379 -5.80 5.44 -9.24
CA ASN A 379 -4.59 4.64 -9.30
C ASN A 379 -4.79 3.51 -10.29
N ASN A 380 -4.49 3.74 -11.56
CA ASN A 380 -4.65 2.70 -12.57
C ASN A 380 -3.73 1.51 -12.25
N THR A 381 -4.26 0.30 -12.35
CA THR A 381 -3.58 -0.94 -11.95
C THR A 381 -3.98 -2.05 -12.89
N VAL A 382 -3.37 -3.24 -12.77
CA VAL A 382 -3.50 -4.29 -13.79
C VAL A 382 -3.00 -3.74 -15.14
N THR A 383 -1.96 -2.91 -15.06
CA THR A 383 -1.24 -2.36 -16.20
C THR A 383 0.17 -2.92 -16.18
N PHE A 384 0.61 -3.35 -17.36
CA PHE A 384 1.86 -4.10 -17.53
C PHE A 384 2.68 -3.56 -18.71
N THR A 385 2.08 -2.69 -19.53
CA THR A 385 2.64 -2.28 -20.81
C THR A 385 2.76 -0.78 -20.92
N VAL A 386 3.75 -0.32 -21.69
CA VAL A 386 3.96 1.09 -21.99
C VAL A 386 2.72 1.69 -22.65
N ALA A 387 2.09 0.96 -23.58
CA ALA A 387 0.89 1.42 -24.27
C ALA A 387 -0.33 1.56 -23.34
N GLN A 388 -0.52 0.61 -22.41
CA GLN A 388 -1.57 0.67 -21.38
C GLN A 388 -1.38 1.90 -20.50
N GLU A 389 -0.20 2.02 -19.89
CA GLU A 389 0.13 3.08 -18.93
C GLU A 389 0.07 4.46 -19.61
N ALA A 390 0.60 4.61 -20.83
CA ALA A 390 0.54 5.87 -21.56
C ALA A 390 -0.91 6.30 -21.89
N SER A 391 -1.77 5.36 -22.28
CA SER A 391 -3.17 5.65 -22.58
C SER A 391 -3.93 6.16 -21.35
N LEU A 392 -3.64 5.58 -20.19
CA LEU A 392 -4.29 5.93 -18.92
C LEU A 392 -3.73 7.23 -18.33
N ILE A 393 -2.42 7.49 -18.46
CA ILE A 393 -1.83 8.79 -18.13
C ILE A 393 -2.45 9.91 -18.96
N LEU A 394 -2.67 9.70 -20.26
CA LEU A 394 -3.36 10.66 -21.12
C LEU A 394 -4.81 10.91 -20.67
N ALA A 395 -5.53 9.87 -20.23
CA ALA A 395 -6.88 10.00 -19.68
C ALA A 395 -6.89 10.80 -18.37
N LYS A 396 -5.89 10.59 -17.49
CA LYS A 396 -5.70 11.39 -16.27
C LYS A 396 -5.49 12.86 -16.60
N MET A 397 -4.57 13.15 -17.51
CA MET A 397 -4.29 14.51 -17.97
C MET A 397 -5.54 15.20 -18.50
N GLU A 398 -6.35 14.51 -19.31
CA GLU A 398 -7.60 15.04 -19.84
C GLU A 398 -8.62 15.35 -18.74
N GLY A 399 -8.88 14.40 -17.84
CA GLY A 399 -9.84 14.59 -16.76
C GLY A 399 -9.41 15.70 -15.79
N MET A 400 -8.13 15.69 -15.38
CA MET A 400 -7.57 16.74 -14.52
C MET A 400 -7.62 18.12 -15.18
N ALA A 401 -7.39 18.22 -16.50
CA ALA A 401 -7.54 19.48 -17.23
C ALA A 401 -8.98 20.02 -17.15
N LYS A 402 -9.99 19.14 -17.26
CA LYS A 402 -11.41 19.52 -17.10
C LYS A 402 -11.72 19.96 -15.66
N ALA A 403 -11.16 19.28 -14.66
CA ALA A 403 -11.30 19.65 -13.24
C ALA A 403 -10.64 21.02 -12.95
N ALA A 404 -9.40 21.21 -13.38
CA ALA A 404 -8.62 22.43 -13.17
C ALA A 404 -9.34 23.68 -13.74
N LYS A 405 -9.94 23.57 -14.93
CA LYS A 405 -10.76 24.65 -15.53
C LYS A 405 -11.95 25.07 -14.69
N ARG A 406 -12.48 24.18 -13.86
CA ARG A 406 -13.59 24.45 -12.94
C ARG A 406 -13.13 24.97 -11.59
N GLY A 407 -11.82 25.20 -11.42
CA GLY A 407 -11.22 25.54 -10.13
C GLY A 407 -11.15 24.37 -9.16
N ILE A 408 -11.44 23.14 -9.60
CA ILE A 408 -11.34 21.94 -8.77
C ILE A 408 -9.86 21.59 -8.62
N ARG A 409 -9.40 21.52 -7.38
CA ARG A 409 -8.04 21.08 -7.04
C ARG A 409 -7.81 19.66 -7.53
N THR A 410 -6.70 19.44 -8.21
CA THR A 410 -6.28 18.09 -8.62
C THR A 410 -5.68 17.32 -7.43
N THR A 411 -5.80 16.01 -7.46
CA THR A 411 -5.31 15.11 -6.41
C THR A 411 -4.09 14.37 -6.97
N LYS A 412 -3.13 13.95 -6.13
CA LYS A 412 -2.07 13.02 -6.57
C LYS A 412 -2.67 11.70 -7.02
N VAL A 413 -2.22 11.20 -8.16
CA VAL A 413 -2.70 10.00 -8.83
C VAL A 413 -1.54 9.15 -9.27
N TYR A 414 -1.84 7.88 -9.55
CA TYR A 414 -0.80 6.90 -9.82
C TYR A 414 -1.13 6.07 -11.06
N GLU A 415 -0.06 5.66 -11.74
CA GLU A 415 -0.10 4.63 -12.78
C GLU A 415 0.75 3.44 -12.29
N THR A 416 0.08 2.38 -11.83
CA THR A 416 0.74 1.23 -11.20
C THR A 416 1.34 0.29 -12.25
N ASN A 417 2.65 0.36 -12.44
CA ASN A 417 3.37 -0.66 -13.19
C ASN A 417 3.46 -1.97 -12.39
N MET A 418 2.73 -3.02 -12.80
CA MET A 418 2.79 -4.33 -12.16
C MET A 418 3.96 -5.18 -12.69
N GLY A 419 5.17 -4.61 -12.72
CA GLY A 419 6.36 -5.16 -13.36
C GLY A 419 6.68 -6.60 -12.96
N GLY A 420 6.73 -6.92 -11.67
CA GLY A 420 7.06 -8.29 -11.27
C GLY A 420 5.98 -9.34 -11.61
N ARG A 421 4.74 -8.93 -11.94
CA ARG A 421 3.73 -9.83 -12.53
C ARG A 421 3.94 -10.01 -14.04
N LEU A 422 4.42 -8.99 -14.75
CA LEU A 422 4.90 -9.18 -16.13
C LEU A 422 6.07 -10.18 -16.16
N GLU A 423 7.05 -10.02 -15.25
CA GLU A 423 8.18 -10.94 -15.13
C GLU A 423 7.73 -12.38 -14.86
N ASP A 424 6.77 -12.57 -13.94
CA ASP A 424 6.20 -13.89 -13.66
C ASP A 424 5.55 -14.50 -14.90
N HIS A 425 4.75 -13.73 -15.65
CA HIS A 425 4.15 -14.23 -16.88
C HIS A 425 5.18 -14.61 -17.96
N LEU A 426 6.18 -13.76 -18.20
CA LEU A 426 7.23 -14.03 -19.19
C LEU A 426 8.04 -15.27 -18.79
N ARG A 427 8.30 -15.45 -17.49
CA ARG A 427 8.94 -16.65 -16.96
C ARG A 427 8.15 -17.91 -17.26
N GLU A 428 6.84 -17.89 -17.05
CA GLU A 428 5.95 -19.02 -17.35
C GLU A 428 5.94 -19.35 -18.85
N VAL A 429 5.91 -18.33 -19.72
CA VAL A 429 5.96 -18.51 -21.18
C VAL A 429 7.27 -19.17 -21.61
N VAL A 430 8.39 -18.72 -21.03
CA VAL A 430 9.72 -19.28 -21.31
C VAL A 430 9.84 -20.71 -20.78
N ALA A 431 9.38 -20.98 -19.57
CA ALA A 431 9.37 -22.31 -18.98
C ALA A 431 8.53 -23.29 -19.84
N ALA A 432 7.31 -22.90 -20.22
CA ALA A 432 6.44 -23.69 -21.08
C ALA A 432 7.10 -23.98 -22.44
N ASN A 433 7.82 -23.02 -23.01
CA ASN A 433 8.56 -23.21 -24.26
C ASN A 433 9.71 -24.23 -24.12
N TYR A 434 10.48 -24.18 -23.04
CA TYR A 434 11.52 -25.19 -22.78
C TYR A 434 10.90 -26.57 -22.56
N ILE A 435 9.80 -26.67 -21.83
CA ILE A 435 9.08 -27.95 -21.65
C ILE A 435 8.60 -28.48 -23.01
N ARG A 436 7.95 -27.66 -23.85
CA ARG A 436 7.50 -28.08 -25.19
C ARG A 436 8.65 -28.62 -26.03
N LYS A 437 9.76 -27.89 -26.11
CA LYS A 437 10.96 -28.31 -26.85
C LYS A 437 11.61 -29.58 -26.30
N ALA A 438 11.59 -29.77 -24.99
CA ALA A 438 12.05 -31.01 -24.38
C ALA A 438 11.13 -32.17 -24.78
N LEU A 439 9.81 -31.99 -24.67
CA LEU A 439 8.84 -33.02 -25.01
C LEU A 439 8.85 -33.43 -26.50
N GLU A 440 9.35 -32.58 -27.41
CA GLU A 440 9.58 -32.96 -28.81
C GLU A 440 10.66 -34.05 -28.98
N LYS A 441 11.54 -34.25 -27.99
CA LYS A 441 12.62 -35.24 -28.02
C LYS A 441 12.24 -36.61 -27.45
N VAL A 442 11.00 -36.79 -26.99
CA VAL A 442 10.53 -38.04 -26.37
C VAL A 442 9.23 -38.53 -27.00
N ASP A 443 9.09 -39.85 -27.11
CA ASP A 443 7.87 -40.46 -27.64
C ASP A 443 6.72 -40.35 -26.63
N ASN A 444 6.95 -40.73 -25.38
CA ASN A 444 5.93 -40.68 -24.32
C ASN A 444 5.97 -39.34 -23.56
N LYS A 445 5.42 -38.30 -24.19
CA LYS A 445 5.38 -36.93 -23.66
C LYS A 445 4.69 -36.83 -22.31
N ILE A 446 3.56 -37.53 -22.14
CA ILE A 446 2.77 -37.44 -20.91
C ILE A 446 3.49 -38.08 -19.72
N ARG A 447 4.22 -39.19 -19.93
CA ARG A 447 5.03 -39.81 -18.88
C ARG A 447 6.22 -38.94 -18.50
N ALA A 448 6.92 -38.36 -19.47
CA ALA A 448 8.02 -37.43 -19.20
C ALA A 448 7.53 -36.22 -18.40
N LEU A 449 6.38 -35.65 -18.77
CA LEU A 449 5.78 -34.53 -18.07
C LEU A 449 5.33 -34.91 -16.65
N ALA A 450 4.79 -36.11 -16.44
CA ALA A 450 4.39 -36.59 -15.12
C ALA A 450 5.58 -36.74 -14.17
N ASN A 451 6.71 -37.24 -14.66
CA ASN A 451 7.94 -37.32 -13.87
C ASN A 451 8.40 -35.93 -13.39
N LEU A 452 8.31 -34.90 -14.25
CA LEU A 452 8.59 -33.53 -13.85
C LEU A 452 7.58 -33.03 -12.81
N ALA A 453 6.29 -33.31 -13.01
CA ALA A 453 5.22 -32.92 -12.08
C ALA A 453 5.46 -33.47 -10.67
N GLU A 454 5.80 -34.75 -10.55
CA GLU A 454 6.11 -35.41 -9.28
C GLU A 454 7.34 -34.77 -8.61
N LYS A 455 8.42 -34.52 -9.36
CA LYS A 455 9.61 -33.83 -8.84
C LYS A 455 9.32 -32.38 -8.39
N LEU A 456 8.31 -31.73 -8.98
CA LEU A 456 7.82 -30.40 -8.59
C LEU A 456 6.79 -30.43 -7.45
N GLY A 457 6.45 -31.61 -6.94
CA GLY A 457 5.53 -31.79 -5.82
C GLY A 457 4.04 -31.76 -6.20
N ILE A 458 3.70 -32.01 -7.47
CA ILE A 458 2.32 -32.20 -7.92
C ILE A 458 1.99 -33.70 -7.90
N THR A 459 0.89 -34.05 -7.23
CA THR A 459 0.38 -35.42 -7.22
C THR A 459 -0.30 -35.73 -8.56
N VAL A 460 0.19 -36.77 -9.25
CA VAL A 460 -0.37 -37.26 -10.51
C VAL A 460 -1.10 -38.59 -10.25
N GLU A 461 -2.42 -38.53 -10.11
CA GLU A 461 -3.24 -39.74 -9.89
C GLU A 461 -3.40 -40.59 -11.17
N SER A 462 -3.47 -39.92 -12.32
CA SER A 462 -3.57 -40.56 -13.63
C SER A 462 -2.83 -39.74 -14.68
N LEU A 463 -2.07 -40.42 -15.56
CA LEU A 463 -1.32 -39.77 -16.65
C LEU A 463 -2.27 -39.02 -17.61
N GLU A 464 -3.34 -39.69 -18.01
CA GLU A 464 -4.33 -39.15 -18.95
C GLU A 464 -5.44 -38.35 -18.23
N GLY A 465 -5.54 -38.48 -16.91
CA GLY A 465 -6.53 -37.78 -16.09
C GLY A 465 -6.29 -36.28 -15.91
N GLU A 466 -7.15 -35.67 -15.11
CA GLU A 466 -7.09 -34.26 -14.73
C GLU A 466 -5.95 -34.02 -13.72
N TRP A 467 -5.14 -32.99 -13.96
CA TRP A 467 -4.13 -32.53 -13.00
C TRP A 467 -4.58 -31.21 -12.39
N ARG A 468 -4.40 -31.06 -11.08
CA ARG A 468 -4.82 -29.87 -10.35
C ARG A 468 -3.67 -29.33 -9.52
N GLY A 469 -3.51 -28.01 -9.52
CA GLY A 469 -2.48 -27.37 -8.72
C GLY A 469 -2.65 -25.87 -8.61
N ALA A 470 -2.05 -25.27 -7.59
CA ALA A 470 -2.10 -23.83 -7.39
C ALA A 470 -1.34 -23.11 -8.50
N SER A 471 -1.91 -22.03 -9.03
CA SER A 471 -1.26 -21.21 -10.07
C SER A 471 -0.15 -20.30 -9.51
N GLY A 472 -0.21 -19.98 -8.21
CA GLY A 472 0.57 -18.91 -7.60
C GLY A 472 0.02 -17.50 -7.92
N TRP A 473 -1.12 -17.40 -8.60
CA TRP A 473 -1.82 -16.14 -8.92
C TRP A 473 -3.05 -15.87 -8.05
N GLY A 474 -3.43 -16.83 -7.18
CA GLY A 474 -4.59 -16.72 -6.28
C GLY A 474 -5.74 -17.69 -6.58
N TYR A 475 -5.56 -18.52 -7.61
CA TYR A 475 -6.52 -19.54 -8.07
C TYR A 475 -5.82 -20.86 -8.39
N ASP A 476 -6.59 -21.93 -8.54
CA ASP A 476 -6.08 -23.25 -8.95
C ASP A 476 -6.23 -23.47 -10.45
N ILE A 477 -5.24 -24.08 -11.08
CA ILE A 477 -5.30 -24.52 -12.47
C ILE A 477 -5.80 -25.97 -12.49
N VAL A 478 -6.76 -26.22 -13.37
CA VAL A 478 -7.25 -27.55 -13.71
C VAL A 478 -6.81 -27.85 -15.14
N ALA A 479 -5.98 -28.87 -15.31
CA ALA A 479 -5.31 -29.20 -16.56
C ALA A 479 -5.73 -30.58 -17.08
N ARG A 480 -6.27 -30.63 -18.29
CA ARG A 480 -6.81 -31.85 -18.93
C ARG A 480 -6.01 -32.22 -20.17
N THR A 481 -5.65 -31.23 -20.97
CA THR A 481 -4.83 -31.41 -22.17
C THR A 481 -3.34 -31.41 -21.86
N LEU A 482 -2.52 -31.91 -22.80
CA LEU A 482 -1.07 -31.85 -22.66
C LEU A 482 -0.57 -30.39 -22.51
N GLU A 483 -1.13 -29.45 -23.28
CA GLU A 483 -0.72 -28.04 -23.20
C GLU A 483 -1.13 -27.40 -21.86
N GLU A 484 -2.33 -27.68 -21.36
CA GLU A 484 -2.74 -27.21 -20.02
C GLU A 484 -1.84 -27.78 -18.92
N LYS A 485 -1.42 -29.05 -19.05
CA LYS A 485 -0.49 -29.69 -18.09
C LYS A 485 0.89 -29.03 -18.14
N ILE A 486 1.38 -28.68 -19.34
CA ILE A 486 2.62 -27.90 -19.51
C ILE A 486 2.49 -26.54 -18.81
N ASN A 487 1.38 -25.83 -19.03
CA ASN A 487 1.14 -24.52 -18.43
C ASN A 487 0.99 -24.59 -16.91
N LEU A 488 0.38 -25.65 -16.37
CA LEU A 488 0.33 -25.90 -14.92
C LEU A 488 1.74 -26.02 -14.35
N LEU A 489 2.60 -26.87 -14.92
CA LEU A 489 3.98 -27.05 -14.44
C LEU A 489 4.83 -25.80 -14.61
N ALA A 490 4.65 -25.08 -15.72
CA ALA A 490 5.37 -23.84 -16.01
C ALA A 490 4.97 -22.69 -15.09
N SER A 491 3.83 -22.78 -14.38
CA SER A 491 3.31 -21.69 -13.55
C SER A 491 4.29 -21.26 -12.45
N ARG A 492 4.19 -20.01 -12.03
CA ARG A 492 5.07 -19.38 -11.03
C ARG A 492 5.05 -20.09 -9.67
N GLN A 493 4.05 -20.91 -9.39
CA GLN A 493 4.01 -21.76 -8.21
C GLN A 493 5.13 -22.81 -8.23
N TYR A 494 5.37 -23.40 -9.40
CA TYR A 494 6.24 -24.57 -9.54
C TYR A 494 7.58 -24.23 -10.18
N ILE A 495 7.65 -23.35 -11.19
CA ILE A 495 8.91 -22.92 -11.82
C ILE A 495 9.16 -21.42 -11.58
N ARG A 496 9.55 -21.10 -10.34
CA ARG A 496 10.09 -19.79 -9.94
C ARG A 496 11.12 -19.94 -8.81
N PRO A 497 12.37 -19.47 -8.97
CA PRO A 497 12.93 -18.87 -10.20
C PRO A 497 13.05 -19.90 -11.35
N LEU A 498 13.36 -19.43 -12.56
CA LEU A 498 13.45 -20.29 -13.75
C LEU A 498 14.61 -21.31 -13.65
N ASN A 499 15.68 -20.97 -12.95
CA ASN A 499 16.88 -21.81 -12.76
C ASN A 499 16.76 -22.84 -11.62
N LYS A 500 15.55 -23.34 -11.33
CA LYS A 500 15.42 -24.46 -10.37
C LYS A 500 16.20 -25.67 -10.84
N GLU A 501 16.96 -26.28 -9.93
CA GLU A 501 17.77 -27.46 -10.24
C GLU A 501 16.98 -28.61 -10.85
N VAL A 502 15.81 -28.92 -10.28
CA VAL A 502 14.88 -29.95 -10.79
C VAL A 502 14.48 -29.69 -12.24
N PHE A 503 14.29 -28.42 -12.62
CA PHE A 503 13.91 -28.07 -13.99
C PHE A 503 15.10 -28.21 -14.94
N ALA A 504 16.28 -27.74 -14.53
CA ALA A 504 17.51 -27.91 -15.32
C ALA A 504 17.88 -29.39 -15.52
N GLU A 505 17.69 -30.22 -14.49
CA GLU A 505 17.86 -31.68 -14.56
C GLU A 505 16.93 -32.30 -15.59
N PHE A 506 15.64 -31.98 -15.54
CA PHE A 506 14.67 -32.49 -16.52
C PHE A 506 15.06 -32.16 -17.97
N LEU A 507 15.49 -30.92 -18.23
CA LEU A 507 15.89 -30.50 -19.58
C LEU A 507 17.17 -31.22 -20.05
N ALA A 508 18.08 -31.57 -19.13
CA ALA A 508 19.28 -32.35 -19.43
C ALA A 508 18.98 -33.86 -19.61
N GLU A 509 18.16 -34.45 -18.74
CA GLU A 509 17.73 -35.86 -18.78
C GLU A 509 17.04 -36.20 -20.11
N ILE A 510 16.24 -35.28 -20.64
CA ILE A 510 15.57 -35.43 -21.95
C ILE A 510 16.51 -35.13 -23.13
N GLY A 511 17.72 -34.62 -22.87
CA GLY A 511 18.72 -34.31 -23.88
C GLY A 511 18.44 -33.01 -24.63
N LEU A 512 17.64 -32.08 -24.09
CA LEU A 512 17.53 -30.73 -24.65
C LEU A 512 18.85 -29.96 -24.48
N PHE A 513 19.53 -30.16 -23.35
CA PHE A 513 20.88 -29.69 -23.08
C PHE A 513 21.82 -30.89 -22.84
N GLU A 514 23.10 -30.73 -23.18
CA GLU A 514 24.10 -31.78 -23.00
C GLU A 514 24.34 -32.14 -21.52
N ALA A 515 24.14 -31.19 -20.59
CA ALA A 515 24.39 -31.38 -19.17
C ALA A 515 23.56 -30.41 -18.31
N LYS A 516 23.29 -30.79 -17.04
CA LYS A 516 22.59 -29.97 -16.04
C LYS A 516 23.20 -28.57 -15.92
N ASP A 517 24.52 -28.46 -15.82
CA ASP A 517 25.21 -27.17 -15.65
C ASP A 517 25.04 -26.23 -16.85
N LYS A 518 24.95 -26.78 -18.07
CA LYS A 518 24.67 -25.97 -19.27
C LYS A 518 23.24 -25.47 -19.26
N ALA A 519 22.28 -26.30 -18.86
CA ALA A 519 20.89 -25.89 -18.67
C ALA A 519 20.77 -24.80 -17.59
N LEU A 520 21.40 -24.99 -16.42
CA LEU A 520 21.40 -24.02 -15.32
C LEU A 520 21.91 -22.64 -15.76
N ARG A 521 23.07 -22.58 -16.43
CA ARG A 521 23.63 -21.29 -16.91
C ARG A 521 22.71 -20.57 -17.90
N GLU A 522 22.06 -21.29 -18.80
CA GLU A 522 21.09 -20.70 -19.73
C GLU A 522 19.85 -20.19 -19.00
N LEU A 523 19.30 -20.98 -18.06
CA LEU A 523 18.14 -20.59 -17.28
C LEU A 523 18.44 -19.40 -16.36
N GLU A 524 19.64 -19.32 -15.77
CA GLU A 524 20.12 -18.17 -15.00
C GLU A 524 20.22 -16.90 -15.85
N ARG A 525 20.79 -17.02 -17.05
CA ARG A 525 20.84 -15.93 -18.02
C ARG A 525 19.43 -15.43 -18.36
N LYS A 526 18.50 -16.35 -18.64
CA LYS A 526 17.10 -16.00 -18.94
C LYS A 526 16.38 -15.39 -17.74
N GLU A 527 16.57 -15.92 -16.54
CA GLU A 527 16.02 -15.38 -15.29
C GLU A 527 16.48 -13.93 -15.07
N LYS A 528 17.77 -13.66 -15.26
CA LYS A 528 18.33 -12.31 -15.16
C LYS A 528 17.70 -11.37 -16.17
N ILE A 529 17.62 -11.76 -17.45
CA ILE A 529 17.04 -10.94 -18.53
C ILE A 529 15.57 -10.64 -18.27
N ILE A 530 14.77 -11.65 -17.93
CA ILE A 530 13.34 -11.50 -17.60
C ILE A 530 13.16 -10.56 -16.41
N GLY A 531 14.05 -10.64 -15.42
CA GLY A 531 14.05 -9.76 -14.25
C GLY A 531 14.28 -8.26 -14.53
N TYR A 532 14.49 -7.82 -15.77
CA TYR A 532 14.50 -6.39 -16.12
C TYR A 532 13.20 -5.94 -16.79
N ALA A 533 12.29 -6.84 -17.14
CA ALA A 533 11.14 -6.52 -17.97
C ALA A 533 10.25 -5.43 -17.34
N GLY A 534 9.90 -5.57 -16.06
CA GLY A 534 9.09 -4.58 -15.34
C GLY A 534 9.80 -3.23 -15.22
N THR A 535 11.06 -3.24 -14.82
CA THR A 535 11.90 -2.04 -14.70
C THR A 535 11.98 -1.28 -16.03
N LEU A 536 12.21 -1.97 -17.15
CA LEU A 536 12.31 -1.34 -18.47
C LEU A 536 11.00 -0.65 -18.87
N VAL A 537 9.84 -1.27 -18.59
CA VAL A 537 8.53 -0.63 -18.85
C VAL A 537 8.39 0.64 -18.01
N ALA A 538 8.65 0.57 -16.69
CA ALA A 538 8.58 1.74 -15.81
C ALA A 538 9.53 2.86 -16.24
N GLN A 539 10.77 2.53 -16.61
CA GLN A 539 11.76 3.48 -17.12
C GLN A 539 11.28 4.17 -18.40
N ARG A 540 10.72 3.41 -19.35
CA ARG A 540 10.21 3.96 -20.61
C ARG A 540 9.00 4.86 -20.39
N VAL A 541 8.03 4.46 -19.56
CA VAL A 541 6.87 5.29 -19.22
C VAL A 541 7.30 6.58 -18.52
N TRP A 542 8.16 6.47 -17.51
CA TRP A 542 8.69 7.65 -16.83
C TRP A 542 9.45 8.57 -17.79
N TRP A 543 10.26 8.03 -18.70
CA TRP A 543 10.98 8.82 -19.68
C TRP A 543 10.04 9.57 -20.64
N ILE A 544 8.97 8.91 -21.11
CA ILE A 544 7.98 9.52 -22.01
C ILE A 544 7.33 10.75 -21.36
N PHE A 545 6.95 10.66 -20.09
CA PHE A 545 6.13 11.69 -19.45
C PHE A 545 6.89 12.68 -18.55
N PHE A 546 7.95 12.23 -17.90
CA PHE A 546 8.51 12.93 -16.73
C PHE A 546 10.03 13.16 -16.79
N SER A 547 10.70 12.70 -17.85
CA SER A 547 12.10 13.05 -18.07
C SER A 547 12.29 14.56 -18.22
N PRO A 548 13.46 15.11 -17.85
CA PRO A 548 13.75 16.53 -18.01
C PRO A 548 13.54 17.03 -19.45
N GLU A 549 13.90 16.24 -20.47
CA GLU A 549 13.73 16.63 -21.88
C GLU A 549 12.28 16.63 -22.39
N ASN A 550 11.39 15.83 -21.80
CA ASN A 550 10.00 15.71 -22.26
C ASN A 550 9.01 16.50 -21.40
N ARG A 551 9.36 16.81 -20.15
CA ARG A 551 8.47 17.50 -19.20
C ARG A 551 7.88 18.80 -19.75
N ASN A 552 8.72 19.70 -20.28
CA ASN A 552 8.26 20.99 -20.81
C ASN A 552 7.38 20.84 -22.06
N LYS A 553 7.57 19.77 -22.83
CA LYS A 553 6.72 19.46 -24.00
C LYS A 553 5.31 19.09 -23.57
N TRP A 554 5.18 18.29 -22.51
CA TRP A 554 3.87 17.97 -21.92
C TRP A 554 3.17 19.20 -21.35
N ILE A 555 3.90 20.08 -20.65
CA ILE A 555 3.33 21.34 -20.14
C ILE A 555 2.80 22.18 -21.31
N ALA A 556 3.60 22.38 -22.37
CA ALA A 556 3.18 23.12 -23.55
C ALA A 556 1.98 22.47 -24.26
N TYR A 557 1.95 21.13 -24.33
CA TYR A 557 0.82 20.39 -24.88
C TYR A 557 -0.44 20.61 -24.03
N LEU A 558 -0.37 20.50 -22.70
CA LEU A 558 -1.52 20.73 -21.82
C LEU A 558 -2.06 22.16 -21.93
N VAL A 559 -1.16 23.16 -21.96
CA VAL A 559 -1.51 24.58 -22.15
C VAL A 559 -2.24 24.78 -23.48
N SER A 560 -1.67 24.29 -24.58
CA SER A 560 -2.23 24.51 -25.92
C SER A 560 -3.50 23.68 -26.18
N ARG A 561 -3.48 22.39 -25.85
CA ARG A 561 -4.58 21.46 -26.12
C ARG A 561 -5.81 21.77 -25.27
N TYR A 562 -5.59 22.14 -24.01
CA TYR A 562 -6.66 22.37 -23.05
C TYR A 562 -6.83 23.84 -22.69
N ASN A 563 -6.09 24.80 -23.22
CA ASN A 563 -6.21 26.22 -22.85
C ASN A 563 -6.15 26.43 -21.32
N LEU A 564 -5.08 25.90 -20.72
CA LEU A 564 -4.80 26.00 -19.29
C LEU A 564 -3.72 27.05 -19.03
N ASP A 565 -3.74 27.65 -17.85
CA ASP A 565 -2.58 28.41 -17.36
C ASP A 565 -1.38 27.48 -17.15
N PRO A 566 -0.13 27.95 -17.41
CA PRO A 566 1.07 27.12 -17.25
C PRO A 566 1.21 26.49 -15.87
N GLU A 567 0.85 27.23 -14.80
CA GLU A 567 0.89 26.72 -13.42
C GLU A 567 -0.07 25.54 -13.22
N LYS A 568 -1.25 25.57 -13.85
CA LYS A 568 -2.22 24.47 -13.79
C LYS A 568 -1.78 23.27 -14.61
N ALA A 569 -1.18 23.48 -15.78
CA ALA A 569 -0.57 22.41 -16.55
C ALA A 569 0.57 21.73 -15.77
N GLU A 570 1.40 22.51 -15.07
CA GLU A 570 2.44 21.98 -14.19
C GLU A 570 1.86 21.25 -12.96
N GLU A 571 0.81 21.78 -12.32
CA GLU A 571 0.10 21.10 -11.22
C GLU A 571 -0.39 19.71 -11.64
N ILE A 572 -1.02 19.60 -12.81
CA ILE A 572 -1.49 18.33 -13.40
C ILE A 572 -0.33 17.36 -13.56
N LEU A 573 0.74 17.78 -14.24
CA LEU A 573 1.88 16.91 -14.51
C LEU A 573 2.59 16.50 -13.22
N ASN A 574 2.68 17.39 -12.24
CA ASN A 574 3.24 17.11 -10.92
C ASN A 574 2.42 16.10 -10.12
N ASN A 575 1.13 15.96 -10.40
CA ASN A 575 0.23 15.09 -9.67
C ASN A 575 0.12 13.67 -10.24
N ILE A 576 0.87 13.31 -11.28
CA ILE A 576 0.87 11.95 -11.82
C ILE A 576 2.20 11.26 -11.49
N ASP A 577 2.16 10.20 -10.68
CA ASP A 577 3.35 9.40 -10.38
C ASP A 577 3.27 8.02 -11.06
N VAL A 578 4.37 7.55 -11.64
CA VAL A 578 4.54 6.12 -11.97
C VAL A 578 4.72 5.36 -10.66
N LEU A 579 4.08 4.20 -10.53
CA LEU A 579 4.09 3.40 -9.31
C LEU A 579 4.54 1.96 -9.59
N PRO A 580 5.85 1.67 -9.58
CA PRO A 580 6.37 0.31 -9.68
C PRO A 580 5.89 -0.54 -8.49
N ALA A 581 5.27 -1.68 -8.79
CA ALA A 581 4.67 -2.57 -7.81
C ALA A 581 4.95 -4.05 -8.12
N SER A 582 4.44 -4.93 -7.26
CA SER A 582 4.62 -6.39 -7.39
C SER A 582 6.09 -6.82 -7.47
N LYS A 583 6.97 -6.18 -6.71
CA LYS A 583 8.42 -6.40 -6.78
C LYS A 583 8.84 -7.77 -6.28
N ARG A 584 9.92 -8.30 -6.84
CA ARG A 584 10.46 -9.65 -6.57
C ARG A 584 11.84 -9.62 -5.92
N LYS A 585 12.62 -8.54 -6.14
CA LYS A 585 13.99 -8.40 -5.65
C LYS A 585 14.27 -6.94 -5.28
N PRO A 586 15.11 -6.66 -4.26
CA PRO A 586 15.40 -5.29 -3.80
C PRO A 586 15.81 -4.31 -4.91
N SER A 587 16.52 -4.79 -5.94
CA SER A 587 16.92 -3.96 -7.07
C SER A 587 15.74 -3.40 -7.88
N ASP A 588 14.55 -4.00 -7.81
CA ASP A 588 13.33 -3.44 -8.42
C ASP A 588 12.96 -2.09 -7.80
N THR A 589 13.31 -1.85 -6.53
CA THR A 589 13.16 -0.54 -5.87
C THR A 589 14.31 0.38 -6.27
N TYR A 590 15.55 -0.07 -6.10
CA TYR A 590 16.71 0.79 -6.31
C TYR A 590 16.88 1.24 -7.77
N LEU A 591 16.53 0.41 -8.75
CA LEU A 591 16.64 0.75 -10.19
C LEU A 591 15.49 1.62 -10.69
N THR A 592 14.48 1.89 -9.86
CA THR A 592 13.32 2.73 -10.21
C THR A 592 13.22 3.96 -9.32
N LEU A 593 14.26 4.28 -8.55
CA LEU A 593 14.30 5.53 -7.80
C LEU A 593 14.33 6.73 -8.76
N ALA A 594 13.48 7.72 -8.48
CA ALA A 594 13.44 8.98 -9.19
C ALA A 594 12.92 10.09 -8.26
N ARG A 595 13.52 11.27 -8.34
CA ARG A 595 13.16 12.42 -7.49
C ARG A 595 11.78 12.99 -7.83
N ASN A 596 11.32 12.84 -9.08
CA ASN A 596 10.02 13.33 -9.55
C ASN A 596 9.14 12.22 -10.13
N ASN A 597 7.83 12.40 -9.98
CA ASN A 597 6.78 11.59 -10.63
C ASN A 597 6.95 10.07 -10.45
N MET A 598 7.39 9.65 -9.27
CA MET A 598 7.68 8.26 -8.93
C MET A 598 7.32 7.98 -7.47
N THR A 599 6.48 6.97 -7.26
CA THR A 599 6.16 6.45 -5.93
C THR A 599 6.35 4.95 -5.92
N ASN A 600 7.35 4.46 -5.19
CA ASN A 600 7.62 3.02 -5.11
C ASN A 600 6.71 2.34 -4.07
N THR A 601 5.93 1.34 -4.47
CA THR A 601 5.03 0.61 -3.56
C THR A 601 5.62 -0.73 -3.11
N GLU A 602 5.66 -0.95 -1.79
CA GLU A 602 6.41 -2.05 -1.19
C GLU A 602 5.53 -2.98 -0.34
N PHE A 603 5.75 -4.29 -0.45
CA PHE A 603 5.20 -5.28 0.48
C PHE A 603 6.11 -5.41 1.72
N PRO A 604 5.60 -5.75 2.92
CA PRO A 604 6.40 -5.60 4.15
C PRO A 604 7.70 -6.41 4.23
N ASP A 605 7.79 -7.59 3.61
CA ASP A 605 9.04 -8.37 3.57
C ASP A 605 10.02 -7.85 2.51
N HIS A 606 9.53 -7.31 1.40
CA HIS A 606 10.35 -6.62 0.42
C HIS A 606 10.98 -5.36 1.03
N GLN A 607 10.24 -4.63 1.88
CA GLN A 607 10.80 -3.52 2.65
C GLN A 607 12.03 -3.96 3.45
N LEU A 608 11.92 -5.10 4.14
CA LEU A 608 13.02 -5.66 4.92
C LEU A 608 14.20 -6.07 4.01
N ASN A 609 13.92 -6.65 2.84
CA ASN A 609 14.97 -7.01 1.89
C ASN A 609 15.71 -5.79 1.31
N VAL A 610 15.00 -4.67 1.08
CA VAL A 610 15.60 -3.39 0.67
C VAL A 610 16.52 -2.84 1.77
N VAL A 611 16.07 -2.89 3.04
CA VAL A 611 16.91 -2.50 4.19
C VAL A 611 18.14 -3.40 4.30
N LYS A 612 17.99 -4.73 4.18
CA LYS A 612 19.11 -5.67 4.23
C LYS A 612 20.14 -5.39 3.13
N MET A 613 19.69 -5.16 1.89
CA MET A 613 20.59 -4.79 0.79
C MET A 613 21.33 -3.47 1.07
N SER A 614 20.69 -2.50 1.72
CA SER A 614 21.36 -1.23 2.09
C SER A 614 22.47 -1.39 3.12
N GLN A 615 22.47 -2.51 3.86
CA GLN A 615 23.45 -2.85 4.89
C GLN A 615 24.60 -3.73 4.35
N GLU A 616 24.52 -4.18 3.09
CA GLU A 616 25.57 -5.01 2.49
C GLU A 616 26.87 -4.21 2.29
N PRO A 617 28.05 -4.83 2.50
CA PRO A 617 29.33 -4.18 2.26
C PRO A 617 29.44 -3.65 0.82
N GLY A 618 29.76 -2.36 0.69
CA GLY A 618 29.93 -1.70 -0.62
C GLY A 618 28.66 -1.08 -1.20
N PHE A 619 27.50 -1.22 -0.55
CA PHE A 619 26.30 -0.48 -0.93
C PHE A 619 26.54 1.04 -0.83
N LYS A 620 26.13 1.77 -1.88
CA LYS A 620 26.16 3.23 -1.92
C LYS A 620 24.86 3.74 -2.52
N LEU A 621 24.06 4.45 -1.73
CA LEU A 621 22.78 5.00 -2.18
C LEU A 621 22.95 5.94 -3.38
N SER A 622 24.04 6.71 -3.41
CA SER A 622 24.38 7.62 -4.51
C SER A 622 24.49 6.94 -5.89
N ASN A 623 24.73 5.63 -5.93
CA ASN A 623 24.76 4.88 -7.19
C ASN A 623 23.37 4.66 -7.80
N TYR A 624 22.31 4.94 -7.03
CA TYR A 624 20.92 4.70 -7.40
C TYR A 624 20.08 5.99 -7.44
N GLU A 625 20.67 7.16 -7.22
CA GLU A 625 19.97 8.43 -7.40
C GLU A 625 19.53 8.59 -8.85
N ASP A 626 18.23 8.82 -9.07
CA ASP A 626 17.60 8.89 -10.39
C ASP A 626 17.92 7.68 -11.29
N ALA A 627 18.07 6.50 -10.68
CA ALA A 627 18.35 5.25 -11.38
C ALA A 627 17.32 4.87 -12.45
N ILE A 628 16.12 5.44 -12.39
CA ILE A 628 15.11 5.33 -13.45
C ILE A 628 15.67 5.73 -14.84
N ALA A 629 16.70 6.57 -14.92
CA ALA A 629 17.33 7.00 -16.16
C ALA A 629 18.54 6.15 -16.59
N ILE A 630 18.96 5.16 -15.77
CA ILE A 630 20.12 4.34 -16.08
C ILE A 630 19.85 3.45 -17.30
N LYS A 631 20.79 3.47 -18.25
CA LYS A 631 20.82 2.57 -19.39
C LYS A 631 21.41 1.22 -18.98
N HIS A 632 20.68 0.15 -19.28
CA HIS A 632 21.11 -1.22 -19.07
C HIS A 632 21.87 -1.78 -20.27
N ASP A 633 22.46 -2.96 -20.11
CA ASP A 633 23.10 -3.69 -21.22
C ASP A 633 22.11 -3.87 -22.39
N PRO A 634 22.43 -3.39 -23.61
CA PRO A 634 21.58 -3.55 -24.79
C PRO A 634 21.23 -5.00 -25.13
N GLU A 635 22.02 -5.99 -24.70
CA GLU A 635 21.67 -7.41 -24.83
C GLU A 635 20.37 -7.78 -24.09
N ILE A 636 20.11 -7.19 -22.92
CA ILE A 636 18.90 -7.45 -22.14
C ILE A 636 17.66 -7.11 -22.96
N LEU A 637 17.60 -5.88 -23.48
CA LEU A 637 16.46 -5.42 -24.28
C LEU A 637 16.33 -6.22 -25.58
N ARG A 638 17.44 -6.48 -26.29
CA ARG A 638 17.42 -7.28 -27.52
C ARG A 638 16.89 -8.69 -27.30
N GLU A 639 17.25 -9.33 -26.20
CA GLU A 639 16.76 -10.68 -25.85
C GLU A 639 15.28 -10.67 -25.46
N LEU A 640 14.83 -9.66 -24.70
CA LEU A 640 13.43 -9.52 -24.33
C LEU A 640 12.52 -9.26 -25.54
N LEU A 641 12.93 -8.41 -26.49
CA LEU A 641 12.15 -8.10 -27.70
C LEU A 641 11.90 -9.32 -28.62
N LYS A 642 12.68 -10.39 -28.46
CA LYS A 642 12.42 -11.68 -29.14
C LYS A 642 11.14 -12.36 -28.62
N MET A 643 10.70 -12.03 -27.41
CA MET A 643 9.45 -12.52 -26.84
C MET A 643 8.29 -11.65 -27.30
N GLU A 644 7.26 -12.26 -27.89
CA GLU A 644 6.07 -11.54 -28.38
C GLU A 644 5.39 -10.74 -27.26
N ASP A 645 5.15 -11.37 -26.11
CA ASP A 645 4.47 -10.72 -24.99
C ASP A 645 5.25 -9.53 -24.42
N PHE A 646 6.58 -9.61 -24.40
CA PHE A 646 7.39 -8.45 -23.98
C PHE A 646 7.38 -7.34 -25.04
N ARG A 647 7.41 -7.69 -26.33
CA ARG A 647 7.29 -6.70 -27.40
C ARG A 647 5.99 -5.92 -27.29
N LYS A 648 4.86 -6.62 -27.09
CA LYS A 648 3.55 -6.03 -26.79
C LYS A 648 3.58 -5.19 -25.51
N ALA A 649 4.35 -5.60 -24.51
CA ALA A 649 4.51 -4.86 -23.27
C ALA A 649 5.34 -3.56 -23.41
N TYR A 650 6.29 -3.52 -24.34
CA TYR A 650 7.30 -2.47 -24.38
C TYR A 650 7.12 -1.46 -25.53
N GLU A 651 6.56 -1.90 -26.66
CA GLU A 651 6.33 -1.04 -27.83
C GLU A 651 5.06 -0.18 -27.68
N LEU A 652 4.95 0.86 -28.51
CA LEU A 652 3.78 1.74 -28.57
C LEU A 652 2.71 1.18 -29.51
N THR A 653 1.51 1.73 -29.48
CA THR A 653 0.56 1.60 -30.60
C THR A 653 0.80 2.72 -31.63
N GLU A 654 0.31 2.55 -32.85
CA GLU A 654 0.39 3.59 -33.89
C GLU A 654 -0.24 4.92 -33.45
N ASP A 655 -1.40 4.86 -32.78
CA ASP A 655 -2.09 6.05 -32.26
C ASP A 655 -1.28 6.77 -31.18
N LEU A 656 -0.65 6.02 -30.26
CA LEU A 656 0.22 6.62 -29.25
C LEU A 656 1.46 7.23 -29.89
N ALA A 657 2.09 6.54 -30.85
CA ALA A 657 3.24 7.08 -31.57
C ALA A 657 2.91 8.43 -32.25
N ARG A 658 1.70 8.55 -32.83
CA ARG A 658 1.20 9.80 -33.40
C ARG A 658 1.00 10.89 -32.34
N ILE A 659 0.30 10.61 -31.24
CA ILE A 659 0.07 11.59 -30.15
C ILE A 659 1.40 12.07 -29.54
N LEU A 660 2.32 11.15 -29.28
CA LEU A 660 3.64 11.47 -28.73
C LEU A 660 4.46 12.31 -29.71
N SER A 661 4.36 12.04 -31.02
CA SER A 661 5.00 12.87 -32.05
C SER A 661 4.39 14.28 -32.12
N GLU A 662 3.06 14.41 -31.96
CA GLU A 662 2.38 15.71 -31.87
C GLU A 662 2.86 16.54 -30.67
N VAL A 663 3.18 15.88 -29.54
CA VAL A 663 3.78 16.51 -28.36
C VAL A 663 5.27 16.87 -28.61
N GLY A 664 5.92 16.26 -29.60
CA GLY A 664 7.34 16.44 -29.92
C GLY A 664 8.27 15.45 -29.20
N ILE A 665 7.76 14.29 -28.80
CA ILE A 665 8.53 13.21 -28.18
C ILE A 665 9.13 12.31 -29.27
N GLU A 666 10.39 11.92 -29.09
CA GLU A 666 11.08 11.05 -30.04
C GLU A 666 10.60 9.59 -29.91
N VAL A 667 9.90 9.09 -30.94
CA VAL A 667 9.28 7.75 -30.93
C VAL A 667 9.89 6.76 -31.93
N LYS A 668 10.87 7.20 -32.75
CA LYS A 668 11.37 6.43 -33.90
C LYS A 668 11.85 5.02 -33.54
N ASP A 669 12.50 4.87 -32.39
CA ASP A 669 13.08 3.60 -31.94
C ASP A 669 12.21 2.86 -30.91
N MET A 670 10.93 3.24 -30.78
CA MET A 670 10.03 2.67 -29.78
C MET A 670 9.19 1.49 -30.27
N GLY A 671 9.10 1.28 -31.60
CA GLY A 671 8.24 0.25 -32.20
C GLY A 671 6.74 0.56 -32.08
N THR A 672 5.93 -0.10 -32.89
CA THR A 672 4.47 0.14 -33.00
C THR A 672 3.61 -1.11 -32.82
N ASN A 673 4.19 -2.22 -32.31
CA ASN A 673 3.47 -3.48 -32.05
C ASN A 673 3.02 -3.61 -30.58
N GLY A 674 2.81 -2.48 -29.92
CA GLY A 674 2.31 -2.41 -28.54
C GLY A 674 0.87 -2.90 -28.40
N LEU A 675 0.51 -3.29 -27.18
CA LEU A 675 -0.81 -3.83 -26.85
C LEU A 675 -1.93 -2.76 -27.00
N LYS A 676 -2.92 -3.03 -27.86
CA LYS A 676 -4.07 -2.13 -28.10
C LYS A 676 -5.15 -2.26 -27.02
N PRO A 677 -5.97 -1.22 -26.77
CA PRO A 677 -7.04 -1.25 -25.76
C PRO A 677 -7.98 -2.45 -25.81
N ASP A 678 -8.38 -2.88 -27.01
CA ASP A 678 -9.26 -4.02 -27.25
C ASP A 678 -8.59 -5.38 -26.93
N GLU A 679 -7.26 -5.43 -26.92
CA GLU A 679 -6.49 -6.63 -26.59
C GLU A 679 -6.23 -6.78 -25.07
N TRP A 680 -6.46 -5.73 -24.26
CA TRP A 680 -6.07 -5.69 -22.84
C TRP A 680 -6.61 -6.89 -22.04
N ALA A 681 -7.86 -7.28 -22.27
CA ALA A 681 -8.55 -8.35 -21.55
C ALA A 681 -7.92 -9.74 -21.79
N THR A 682 -7.21 -9.91 -22.90
CA THR A 682 -6.64 -11.20 -23.33
C THR A 682 -5.14 -11.32 -23.08
N PHE A 683 -4.48 -10.23 -22.70
CA PHE A 683 -3.05 -10.24 -22.39
C PHE A 683 -2.77 -11.12 -21.17
N GLY A 684 -1.78 -12.02 -21.26
CA GLY A 684 -1.60 -13.10 -20.29
C GLY A 684 -1.40 -12.63 -18.85
N SER A 685 -0.68 -11.52 -18.63
CA SER A 685 -0.54 -10.90 -17.31
C SER A 685 -1.87 -10.34 -16.77
N THR A 686 -2.69 -9.76 -17.64
CA THR A 686 -4.03 -9.24 -17.31
C THR A 686 -4.94 -10.37 -16.89
N VAL A 687 -5.07 -11.40 -17.73
CA VAL A 687 -5.95 -12.56 -17.47
C VAL A 687 -5.64 -13.17 -16.10
N LYS A 688 -4.38 -13.54 -15.87
CA LYS A 688 -3.96 -14.19 -14.61
C LYS A 688 -4.17 -13.30 -13.39
N THR A 689 -3.93 -12.00 -13.54
CA THR A 689 -4.09 -11.05 -12.43
C THR A 689 -5.56 -10.80 -12.10
N MET A 690 -6.39 -10.57 -13.11
CA MET A 690 -7.83 -10.36 -12.93
C MET A 690 -8.49 -11.59 -12.34
N THR A 691 -8.19 -12.80 -12.84
CA THR A 691 -8.73 -14.04 -12.24
C THR A 691 -8.42 -14.14 -10.75
N GLY A 692 -7.15 -13.91 -10.37
CA GLY A 692 -6.74 -13.93 -8.96
C GLY A 692 -7.42 -12.87 -8.10
N PHE A 693 -7.60 -11.65 -8.61
CA PHE A 693 -8.27 -10.58 -7.90
C PHE A 693 -9.78 -10.82 -7.76
N THR A 694 -10.43 -11.30 -8.81
CA THR A 694 -11.86 -11.64 -8.80
C THR A 694 -12.15 -12.79 -7.85
N GLU A 695 -11.37 -13.87 -7.87
CA GLU A 695 -11.55 -14.96 -6.91
C GLU A 695 -11.32 -14.51 -5.47
N GLY A 696 -10.30 -13.69 -5.24
CA GLY A 696 -10.02 -13.12 -3.92
C GLY A 696 -11.17 -12.25 -3.41
N TYR A 697 -11.72 -11.39 -4.28
CA TYR A 697 -12.88 -10.57 -3.97
C TYR A 697 -14.10 -11.42 -3.64
N ASN A 698 -14.42 -12.42 -4.45
CA ASN A 698 -15.61 -13.26 -4.25
C ASN A 698 -15.51 -14.05 -2.93
N LYS A 699 -14.33 -14.61 -2.61
CA LYS A 699 -14.09 -15.29 -1.32
C LYS A 699 -14.26 -14.35 -0.13
N PHE A 700 -13.78 -13.10 -0.23
CA PHE A 700 -13.97 -12.11 0.82
C PHE A 700 -15.44 -11.72 0.97
N ARG A 701 -16.13 -11.48 -0.17
CA ARG A 701 -17.55 -11.14 -0.21
C ARG A 701 -18.42 -12.20 0.47
N GLU A 702 -18.16 -13.48 0.23
CA GLU A 702 -18.89 -14.59 0.88
C GLU A 702 -18.75 -14.53 2.41
N LYS A 703 -17.53 -14.38 2.94
CA LYS A 703 -17.30 -14.25 4.38
C LYS A 703 -18.06 -13.06 4.98
N VAL A 704 -18.06 -11.93 4.28
CA VAL A 704 -18.73 -10.70 4.73
C VAL A 704 -20.25 -10.89 4.78
N VAL A 705 -20.83 -11.57 3.77
CA VAL A 705 -22.25 -11.91 3.73
C VAL A 705 -22.63 -12.83 4.91
N ASP A 706 -21.79 -13.82 5.22
CA ASP A 706 -22.03 -14.71 6.36
C ASP A 706 -22.07 -13.94 7.69
N VAL A 707 -21.13 -13.03 7.91
CA VAL A 707 -21.13 -12.14 9.10
C VAL A 707 -22.39 -11.27 9.14
N ALA A 708 -22.83 -10.73 8.01
CA ALA A 708 -24.06 -9.94 7.96
C ALA A 708 -25.30 -10.77 8.33
N LYS A 709 -25.39 -12.03 7.87
CA LYS A 709 -26.45 -12.96 8.25
C LYS A 709 -26.43 -13.28 9.75
N GLU A 710 -25.26 -13.39 10.36
CA GLU A 710 -25.12 -13.57 11.81
C GLU A 710 -25.69 -12.37 12.57
N VAL A 711 -25.28 -11.15 12.20
CA VAL A 711 -25.77 -9.91 12.84
C VAL A 711 -27.28 -9.75 12.68
N ALA A 712 -27.82 -10.03 11.48
CA ALA A 712 -29.27 -10.00 11.24
C ALA A 712 -30.03 -10.95 12.19
N LYS A 713 -29.52 -12.17 12.38
CA LYS A 713 -30.10 -13.14 13.34
C LYS A 713 -30.00 -12.67 14.79
N GLU A 714 -28.90 -12.03 15.19
CA GLU A 714 -28.74 -11.45 16.53
C GLU A 714 -29.80 -10.38 16.83
N ILE A 715 -30.05 -9.49 15.87
CA ILE A 715 -31.03 -8.39 16.02
C ILE A 715 -32.45 -8.97 16.17
N VAL A 716 -32.83 -9.94 15.34
CA VAL A 716 -34.14 -10.61 15.42
C VAL A 716 -34.29 -11.34 16.76
N LYS A 717 -33.28 -12.10 17.21
CA LYS A 717 -33.33 -12.79 18.50
C LYS A 717 -33.49 -11.83 19.68
N LYS A 718 -32.79 -10.69 19.67
CA LYS A 718 -32.94 -9.66 20.71
C LYS A 718 -34.35 -9.07 20.72
N ALA A 719 -34.93 -8.79 19.54
CA ALA A 719 -36.30 -8.30 19.43
C ALA A 719 -37.31 -9.30 20.02
N VAL A 720 -37.16 -10.60 19.75
CA VAL A 720 -38.03 -11.66 20.27
C VAL A 720 -37.83 -11.93 21.77
N SER A 721 -36.65 -11.67 22.33
CA SER A 721 -36.40 -11.83 23.77
C SER A 721 -36.87 -10.64 24.63
N VAL A 722 -37.19 -9.51 24.00
CA VAL A 722 -37.65 -8.27 24.66
C VAL A 722 -39.16 -8.06 24.47
N SER A 723 -39.77 -8.76 23.51
CA SER A 723 -41.23 -8.95 23.36
C SER A 723 -41.75 -10.10 24.20
#